data_AF-A0A2N4UUB0-F1
#
_entry.id   AF-A0A2N4UUB0-F1
#
_cell.length_a   1.000
_cell.length_b   1.000
_cell.length_c   1.000
_cell.angle_alpha   90.00
_cell.angle_beta   90.00
_cell.angle_gamma   90.00
#
_symmetry.space_group_name_H-M   'P 1'
#
loop_
_entity.id
_entity.type
_entity.pdbx_description
1 polymer ?
#
loop_
_entity_poly.entity_id
_entity_poly.type
_entity_poly.pdbx_seq_one_letter_code
_entity_poly.pdbx_strand_id
1 'polypeptide(L)'
;MTYRLDFTVIEKYEGYCRYALSLHNLTDQALHGWSLYFFISRCIDPASVSVGNISQIGSYSCLSQLPPLAANGHFYTEFTMKTMPFNLHDDGIREAFIALDNDQHQITPLKVYTTAINLDQESIERYCTPLPNVGCDIALIPQPNQLTRLHGEFVFNQTTAIETPPALAQGAINWLSAECKKHFNETMPIHPQGNIHYQVSNDIIEHGYQLLIETDNIWIQASSSTGFVHATSTLLQLLPNSPSHTSNATYCVPMVEITDQPHYGYRGMMLDCGRHFHPVDRIKHLLDHLARYKFNTFHWHLTDDEGWRIEIDAYPQLTEIGAWRGPNEIIAPQFSHIDQRYGGFYTKQDIRDVIAYASDRGITIIPEIDMPGHCRAAILSLPKLLKDPDDHSVYRSIQNYPDNVLSPALAGTYTFIQTVLDEICALFPAPFVHIGADEVPKGVWSDSAACQQLMADNNYHDPMELQGHILRFAEQVLREKGKRMMGWEEATHGNKVSKNTVIYSWLSEEAGLECVKNGFDVVMQPAQSTYLDLAQGYSADEAGVDWAGKLPLDKVYNYHPLSMIAAENSERQHILGIQTALWSELINNQSRFEYMIYPRLLAVSEICWSKPQHRNWDDFKARLKGQLNYLDKAGINYRHCE
;
A
#
# COMPACT_ATOMS: atom_id res chain seq x y z
N MET A 1 0.36 24.01 -27.59
CA MET A 1 -0.73 23.41 -26.79
C MET A 1 -2.02 23.61 -27.58
N THR A 2 -2.80 22.56 -27.81
CA THR A 2 -4.02 22.61 -28.63
C THR A 2 -5.27 22.93 -27.80
N TYR A 3 -5.41 22.29 -26.64
CA TYR A 3 -6.51 22.52 -25.71
C TYR A 3 -5.99 22.67 -24.28
N ARG A 4 -6.59 23.55 -23.48
CA ARG A 4 -6.24 23.75 -22.06
C ARG A 4 -7.49 23.67 -21.20
N LEU A 5 -7.44 22.93 -20.10
CA LEU A 5 -8.50 22.83 -19.10
C LEU A 5 -8.07 23.52 -17.81
N ASP A 6 -8.87 24.49 -17.39
CA ASP A 6 -8.73 25.18 -16.12
C ASP A 6 -9.86 24.75 -15.18
N PHE A 7 -9.49 24.40 -13.94
CA PHE A 7 -10.40 23.96 -12.90
C PHE A 7 -10.24 24.84 -11.66
N THR A 8 -11.34 25.40 -11.17
CA THR A 8 -11.30 26.45 -10.14
C THR A 8 -12.39 26.22 -9.11
N VAL A 9 -12.06 26.45 -7.83
CA VAL A 9 -13.06 26.52 -6.76
C VAL A 9 -13.75 27.89 -6.84
N ILE A 10 -15.09 27.91 -7.01
CA ILE A 10 -15.87 29.16 -7.06
C ILE A 10 -16.40 29.51 -5.67
N GLU A 11 -16.97 28.52 -4.97
CA GLU A 11 -17.56 28.72 -3.64
C GLU A 11 -17.30 27.51 -2.75
N LYS A 12 -17.01 27.79 -1.48
CA LYS A 12 -16.78 26.80 -0.44
C LYS A 12 -17.91 26.89 0.59
N TYR A 13 -18.61 25.79 0.81
CA TYR A 13 -19.60 25.67 1.87
C TYR A 13 -19.24 24.50 2.80
N GLU A 14 -19.89 24.44 3.95
CA GLU A 14 -19.77 23.29 4.84
C GLU A 14 -20.45 22.08 4.20
N GLY A 15 -19.66 21.06 3.81
CA GLY A 15 -20.14 19.79 3.26
C GLY A 15 -20.43 19.77 1.75
N TYR A 16 -20.29 20.89 1.04
CA TYR A 16 -20.29 20.92 -0.43
C TYR A 16 -19.49 22.11 -0.97
N CYS A 17 -18.97 21.99 -2.19
CA CYS A 17 -18.26 23.07 -2.87
C CYS A 17 -18.76 23.20 -4.32
N ARG A 18 -18.74 24.42 -4.87
CA ARG A 18 -19.07 24.72 -6.27
C ARG A 18 -17.79 25.01 -7.05
N TYR A 19 -17.69 24.43 -8.23
CA TYR A 19 -16.49 24.47 -9.06
C TYR A 19 -16.82 24.92 -10.48
N ALA A 20 -15.86 25.57 -11.13
CA ALA A 20 -15.89 25.95 -12.54
C ALA A 20 -14.91 25.09 -13.32
N LEU A 21 -15.32 24.72 -14.53
CA LEU A 21 -14.48 24.08 -15.51
C LEU A 21 -14.49 24.93 -16.79
N SER A 22 -13.30 25.37 -17.23
CA SER A 22 -13.11 26.16 -18.44
C SER A 22 -12.18 25.44 -19.41
N LEU A 23 -12.70 25.04 -20.57
CA LEU A 23 -11.91 24.41 -21.63
C LEU A 23 -11.64 25.42 -22.74
N HIS A 24 -10.37 25.73 -22.97
CA HIS A 24 -9.89 26.64 -24.01
C HIS A 24 -9.50 25.87 -25.27
N ASN A 25 -10.07 26.23 -26.40
CA ASN A 25 -9.61 25.80 -27.71
C ASN A 25 -8.57 26.81 -28.22
N LEU A 26 -7.30 26.42 -28.20
CA LEU A 26 -6.18 27.26 -28.63
C LEU A 26 -5.82 27.02 -30.10
N THR A 27 -6.68 26.35 -30.85
CA THR A 27 -6.49 26.04 -32.27
C THR A 27 -7.31 26.97 -33.16
N ASP A 28 -6.96 26.98 -34.45
CA ASP A 28 -7.69 27.73 -35.48
C ASP A 28 -8.90 26.96 -36.05
N GLN A 29 -9.27 25.81 -35.47
CA GLN A 29 -10.39 25.00 -35.92
C GLN A 29 -11.46 24.89 -34.83
N ALA A 30 -12.72 25.05 -35.21
CA ALA A 30 -13.85 24.81 -34.31
C ALA A 30 -14.05 23.30 -34.09
N LEU A 31 -14.44 22.93 -32.87
CA LEU A 31 -14.85 21.57 -32.53
C LEU A 31 -16.38 21.47 -32.52
N HIS A 32 -16.90 20.41 -33.13
CA HIS A 32 -18.33 20.10 -33.19
C HIS A 32 -18.52 18.63 -32.82
N GLY A 33 -19.58 18.31 -32.09
CA GLY A 33 -19.85 16.94 -31.64
C GLY A 33 -18.66 16.40 -30.85
N TRP A 34 -18.43 16.96 -29.67
CA TRP A 34 -17.27 16.64 -28.85
C TRP A 34 -17.68 16.43 -27.40
N SER A 35 -16.92 15.58 -26.72
CA SER A 35 -17.07 15.27 -25.29
C SER A 35 -15.73 15.46 -24.59
N LEU A 36 -15.77 15.88 -23.32
CA LEU A 36 -14.60 16.08 -22.47
C LEU A 36 -14.51 14.96 -21.44
N TYR A 37 -13.38 14.29 -21.40
CA TYR A 37 -13.06 13.26 -20.43
C TYR A 37 -12.00 13.77 -19.47
N PHE A 38 -12.16 13.48 -18.18
CA PHE A 38 -11.21 13.89 -17.15
C PHE A 38 -11.31 13.00 -15.90
N PHE A 39 -10.27 13.04 -15.05
CA PHE A 39 -10.31 12.39 -13.74
C PHE A 39 -10.69 13.35 -12.63
N ILE A 40 -11.60 12.92 -11.77
CA ILE A 40 -11.91 13.56 -10.48
C ILE A 40 -12.37 12.49 -9.48
N SER A 41 -11.74 12.43 -8.30
CA SER A 41 -12.02 11.40 -7.29
C SER A 41 -13.18 11.75 -6.35
N ARG A 42 -13.92 12.82 -6.65
CA ARG A 42 -15.11 13.24 -5.89
C ARG A 42 -16.35 13.08 -6.76
N CYS A 43 -17.46 12.75 -6.12
CA CYS A 43 -18.74 12.61 -6.81
C CYS A 43 -19.24 13.99 -7.27
N ILE A 44 -19.37 14.18 -8.57
CA ILE A 44 -20.09 15.31 -9.15
C ILE A 44 -21.59 15.06 -8.98
N ASP A 45 -22.34 16.07 -8.52
CA ASP A 45 -23.80 16.01 -8.55
C ASP A 45 -24.28 16.27 -9.98
N PRO A 46 -24.84 15.27 -10.70
CA PRO A 46 -25.24 15.45 -12.08
C PRO A 46 -26.33 16.51 -12.27
N ALA A 47 -27.17 16.73 -11.26
CA ALA A 47 -28.23 17.74 -11.32
C ALA A 47 -27.70 19.18 -11.20
N SER A 48 -26.45 19.34 -10.76
CA SER A 48 -25.83 20.65 -10.56
C SER A 48 -25.09 21.19 -11.79
N VAL A 49 -24.90 20.36 -12.82
CA VAL A 49 -24.12 20.70 -14.02
C VAL A 49 -24.86 21.79 -14.82
N SER A 50 -24.24 22.95 -14.99
CA SER A 50 -24.90 24.11 -15.62
C SER A 50 -24.99 24.02 -17.15
N VAL A 51 -24.03 23.35 -17.79
CA VAL A 51 -23.98 23.14 -19.25
C VAL A 51 -23.44 21.74 -19.55
N GLY A 52 -24.20 20.96 -20.32
CA GLY A 52 -23.88 19.59 -20.72
C GLY A 52 -24.37 18.53 -19.73
N ASN A 53 -24.12 17.27 -20.04
CA ASN A 53 -24.46 16.13 -19.18
C ASN A 53 -23.21 15.40 -18.71
N ILE A 54 -23.13 15.11 -17.41
CA ILE A 54 -22.03 14.37 -16.80
C ILE A 54 -22.42 12.90 -16.60
N SER A 55 -21.50 12.00 -16.92
CA SER A 55 -21.49 10.62 -16.43
C SER A 55 -20.17 10.36 -15.71
N GLN A 56 -20.21 9.65 -14.60
CA GLN A 56 -19.03 9.33 -13.80
C GLN A 56 -19.05 7.85 -13.43
N ILE A 57 -17.92 7.17 -13.62
CA ILE A 57 -17.68 5.79 -13.17
C ILE A 57 -16.34 5.80 -12.47
N GLY A 58 -16.34 5.63 -11.15
CA GLY A 58 -15.12 5.79 -10.37
C GLY A 58 -14.62 7.24 -10.40
N SER A 59 -13.33 7.41 -10.70
CA SER A 59 -12.72 8.72 -10.98
C SER A 59 -12.96 9.23 -12.40
N TYR A 60 -13.37 8.38 -13.34
CA TYR A 60 -13.49 8.72 -14.76
C TYR A 60 -14.81 9.42 -15.07
N SER A 61 -14.69 10.67 -15.51
CA SER A 61 -15.82 11.55 -15.82
C SER A 61 -15.86 11.88 -17.30
N CYS A 62 -17.07 11.91 -17.87
CA CYS A 62 -17.35 12.31 -19.23
C CYS A 62 -18.44 13.37 -19.25
N LEU A 63 -18.08 14.57 -19.70
CA LEU A 63 -19.01 15.65 -19.98
C LEU A 63 -19.36 15.64 -21.47
N SER A 64 -20.64 15.50 -21.79
CA SER A 64 -21.15 15.29 -23.16
C SER A 64 -22.32 16.24 -23.47
N GLN A 65 -22.84 16.18 -24.70
CA GLN A 65 -23.90 17.07 -25.20
C GLN A 65 -23.52 18.55 -25.12
N LEU A 66 -22.27 18.85 -25.50
CA LEU A 66 -21.68 20.17 -25.37
C LEU A 66 -21.94 21.04 -26.61
N PRO A 67 -22.05 22.36 -26.44
CA PRO A 67 -22.14 23.27 -27.59
C PRO A 67 -20.85 23.21 -28.44
N PRO A 68 -20.93 23.56 -29.74
CA PRO A 68 -19.73 23.74 -30.54
C PRO A 68 -18.72 24.68 -29.88
N LEU A 69 -17.45 24.28 -29.89
CA LEU A 69 -16.36 25.06 -29.31
C LEU A 69 -15.60 25.79 -30.42
N ALA A 70 -15.82 27.09 -30.52
CA ALA A 70 -15.21 27.93 -31.56
C ALA A 70 -13.67 27.88 -31.52
N ALA A 71 -13.04 28.09 -32.69
CA ALA A 71 -11.61 28.34 -32.79
C ALA A 71 -11.21 29.53 -31.91
N ASN A 72 -10.11 29.42 -31.17
CA ASN A 72 -9.65 30.42 -30.21
C ASN A 72 -10.71 30.81 -29.13
N GLY A 73 -11.74 29.99 -28.95
CA GLY A 73 -12.82 30.18 -27.98
C GLY A 73 -12.63 29.38 -26.69
N HIS A 74 -13.61 29.45 -25.80
CA HIS A 74 -13.66 28.63 -24.60
C HIS A 74 -15.07 28.10 -24.32
N PHE A 75 -15.14 26.95 -23.67
CA PHE A 75 -16.33 26.36 -23.07
C PHE A 75 -16.27 26.56 -21.55
N TYR A 76 -17.42 26.81 -20.93
CA TYR A 76 -17.55 27.01 -19.49
C TYR A 76 -18.72 26.20 -18.95
N THR A 77 -18.51 25.54 -17.81
CA THR A 77 -19.57 24.89 -17.04
C THR A 77 -19.25 24.96 -15.55
N GLU A 78 -20.27 24.76 -14.73
CA GLU A 78 -20.16 24.70 -13.28
C GLU A 78 -20.85 23.44 -12.78
N PHE A 79 -20.42 22.96 -11.62
CA PHE A 79 -21.08 21.87 -10.91
C PHE A 79 -20.71 21.92 -9.42
N THR A 80 -21.46 21.18 -8.61
CA THR A 80 -21.21 21.01 -7.19
C THR A 80 -20.74 19.58 -6.90
N MET A 81 -19.95 19.45 -5.84
CA MET A 81 -19.53 18.17 -5.28
C MET A 81 -19.80 18.18 -3.78
N LYS A 82 -20.34 17.07 -3.25
CA LYS A 82 -20.54 16.89 -1.81
C LYS A 82 -19.21 16.45 -1.17
N THR A 83 -18.32 17.42 -0.97
CA THR A 83 -16.97 17.23 -0.46
C THR A 83 -16.61 18.35 0.50
N MET A 84 -15.68 18.07 1.42
CA MET A 84 -14.96 19.12 2.12
C MET A 84 -14.14 19.95 1.11
N PRO A 85 -13.84 21.23 1.41
CA PRO A 85 -13.01 22.07 0.57
C PRO A 85 -11.66 21.40 0.25
N PHE A 86 -11.23 21.53 -1.01
CA PHE A 86 -9.93 21.02 -1.46
C PHE A 86 -8.81 21.84 -0.83
N ASN A 87 -7.77 21.15 -0.39
CA ASN A 87 -6.63 21.77 0.29
C ASN A 87 -5.30 21.39 -0.37
N LEU A 88 -5.29 20.42 -1.29
CA LEU A 88 -4.11 19.99 -2.05
C LEU A 88 -4.30 20.21 -3.54
N HIS A 89 -3.21 20.49 -4.26
CA HIS A 89 -3.26 20.52 -5.72
C HIS A 89 -3.52 19.15 -6.34
N ASP A 90 -3.14 18.07 -5.64
CA ASP A 90 -3.43 16.68 -6.03
C ASP A 90 -4.95 16.34 -5.99
N ASP A 91 -5.80 17.17 -5.34
CA ASP A 91 -7.27 17.02 -5.38
C ASP A 91 -7.87 17.44 -6.74
N GLY A 92 -7.11 18.21 -7.55
CA GLY A 92 -7.57 18.77 -8.83
C GLY A 92 -7.61 17.78 -9.99
N ILE A 93 -8.07 18.25 -11.15
CA ILE A 93 -8.06 17.48 -12.39
C ILE A 93 -6.63 17.42 -12.95
N ARG A 94 -6.01 16.23 -12.92
CA ARG A 94 -4.62 16.05 -13.37
C ARG A 94 -4.50 15.65 -14.83
N GLU A 95 -5.47 14.92 -15.36
CA GLU A 95 -5.47 14.48 -16.76
C GLU A 95 -6.85 14.67 -17.38
N ALA A 96 -6.86 15.03 -18.66
CA ALA A 96 -8.06 15.20 -19.45
C ALA A 96 -7.77 14.95 -20.95
N PHE A 97 -8.80 14.57 -21.70
CA PHE A 97 -8.76 14.52 -23.16
C PHE A 97 -10.12 14.88 -23.77
N ILE A 98 -10.14 15.27 -25.04
CA ILE A 98 -11.37 15.45 -25.83
C ILE A 98 -11.51 14.28 -26.80
N ALA A 99 -12.73 13.79 -27.02
CA ALA A 99 -13.02 12.93 -28.16
C ALA A 99 -14.19 13.49 -28.99
N LEU A 100 -14.23 13.10 -30.25
CA LEU A 100 -15.33 13.46 -31.15
C LEU A 100 -16.43 12.41 -31.04
N ASP A 101 -17.68 12.85 -30.92
CA ASP A 101 -18.85 11.99 -30.70
C ASP A 101 -19.12 11.02 -31.87
N ASN A 102 -18.48 11.25 -33.02
CA ASN A 102 -18.62 10.45 -34.23
C ASN A 102 -17.77 9.17 -34.21
N ASP A 103 -16.85 9.04 -33.25
CA ASP A 103 -15.96 7.89 -33.06
C ASP A 103 -16.71 6.71 -32.39
N GLN A 104 -17.76 6.20 -33.05
CA GLN A 104 -18.67 5.21 -32.47
C GLN A 104 -18.04 3.83 -32.15
N HIS A 105 -16.84 3.55 -32.67
CA HIS A 105 -16.20 2.23 -32.53
C HIS A 105 -14.88 2.25 -31.77
N GLN A 106 -14.20 3.41 -31.69
CA GLN A 106 -12.92 3.55 -31.00
C GLN A 106 -12.66 5.01 -30.68
N ILE A 107 -12.54 5.34 -29.39
CA ILE A 107 -12.20 6.68 -28.93
C ILE A 107 -10.77 7.02 -29.38
N THR A 108 -10.62 8.13 -30.12
CA THR A 108 -9.32 8.73 -30.44
C THR A 108 -9.09 9.98 -29.59
N PRO A 109 -8.28 9.92 -28.52
CA PRO A 109 -8.08 11.05 -27.62
C PRO A 109 -7.33 12.22 -28.26
N LEU A 110 -7.90 13.41 -28.13
CA LEU A 110 -7.21 14.68 -28.37
C LEU A 110 -6.68 15.21 -27.05
N LYS A 111 -5.36 15.40 -26.97
CA LYS A 111 -4.67 15.81 -25.74
C LYS A 111 -5.17 17.17 -25.23
N VAL A 112 -5.50 17.21 -23.94
CA VAL A 112 -5.83 18.44 -23.20
C VAL A 112 -4.78 18.66 -22.11
N TYR A 113 -4.27 19.88 -22.02
CA TYR A 113 -3.35 20.27 -20.94
C TYR A 113 -4.15 20.79 -19.75
N THR A 114 -3.91 20.24 -18.57
CA THR A 114 -4.54 20.68 -17.32
C THR A 114 -3.67 21.71 -16.62
N THR A 115 -4.31 22.64 -15.92
CA THR A 115 -3.64 23.54 -14.97
C THR A 115 -3.88 23.06 -13.54
N ALA A 116 -2.98 23.43 -12.63
CA ALA A 116 -3.19 23.17 -11.21
C ALA A 116 -4.45 23.92 -10.75
N ILE A 117 -5.27 23.26 -9.93
CA ILE A 117 -6.48 23.87 -9.38
C ILE A 117 -6.12 25.14 -8.60
N ASN A 118 -6.84 26.22 -8.86
CA ASN A 118 -6.78 27.39 -8.01
C ASN A 118 -7.61 27.14 -6.75
N LEU A 119 -6.93 26.91 -5.64
CA LEU A 119 -7.53 26.57 -4.35
C LEU A 119 -8.03 27.79 -3.58
N ASP A 120 -7.75 29.01 -4.04
CA ASP A 120 -8.10 30.25 -3.33
C ASP A 120 -7.71 30.18 -1.84
N GLN A 121 -6.43 29.87 -1.61
CA GLN A 121 -5.82 29.80 -0.28
C GLN A 121 -4.43 30.43 -0.30
N GLU A 122 -4.00 30.96 0.85
CA GLU A 122 -2.65 31.50 0.99
C GLU A 122 -1.61 30.37 0.88
N SER A 123 -0.44 30.69 0.31
CA SER A 123 0.68 29.76 0.25
C SER A 123 1.18 29.47 1.67
N ILE A 124 1.10 28.21 2.09
CA ILE A 124 1.67 27.74 3.35
C ILE A 124 3.05 27.17 3.05
N GLU A 125 4.06 27.59 3.82
CA GLU A 125 5.40 27.00 3.73
C GLU A 125 5.36 25.50 4.01
N ARG A 126 6.26 24.78 3.34
CA ARG A 126 6.35 23.34 3.49
C ARG A 126 6.72 22.97 4.93
N TYR A 127 6.01 22.02 5.51
CA TYR A 127 6.28 21.56 6.87
C TYR A 127 7.64 20.85 6.94
N CYS A 128 8.60 21.42 7.66
CA CYS A 128 9.90 20.81 7.89
C CYS A 128 10.01 20.26 9.31
N THR A 129 10.68 19.11 9.42
CA THR A 129 11.18 18.50 10.65
C THR A 129 12.67 18.84 10.78
N PRO A 130 13.05 19.81 11.64
CA PRO A 130 14.45 20.22 11.77
C PRO A 130 15.33 19.06 12.24
N LEU A 131 16.30 18.68 11.41
CA LEU A 131 17.30 17.67 11.74
C LEU A 131 18.54 18.31 12.35
N PRO A 132 19.26 17.61 13.26
CA PRO A 132 20.51 18.11 13.78
C PRO A 132 21.57 18.23 12.66
N ASN A 133 22.49 19.19 12.81
CA ASN A 133 23.57 19.43 11.85
C ASN A 133 24.51 18.22 11.68
N VAL A 134 24.67 17.42 12.74
CA VAL A 134 25.50 16.21 12.77
C VAL A 134 24.61 15.06 13.23
N GLY A 135 24.56 13.99 12.43
CA GLY A 135 23.86 12.76 12.79
C GLY A 135 24.65 11.92 13.80
N CYS A 136 24.04 10.83 14.29
CA CYS A 136 24.74 9.87 15.13
C CYS A 136 25.81 9.11 14.34
N ASP A 137 26.97 8.86 14.96
CA ASP A 137 28.02 8.00 14.40
C ASP A 137 27.49 6.58 14.07
N ILE A 138 26.62 6.06 14.94
CA ILE A 138 25.92 4.78 14.76
C ILE A 138 24.44 5.08 14.55
N ALA A 139 24.03 5.15 13.28
CA ALA A 139 22.71 5.61 12.86
C ALA A 139 21.74 4.43 12.62
N LEU A 140 21.46 3.61 13.64
CA LEU A 140 20.61 2.43 13.48
C LEU A 140 19.11 2.75 13.57
N ILE A 141 18.34 2.39 12.56
CA ILE A 141 16.88 2.41 12.61
C ILE A 141 16.37 1.01 12.22
N PRO A 142 15.60 0.32 13.08
CA PRO A 142 15.14 0.75 14.39
C PRO A 142 16.27 0.72 15.45
N GLN A 143 16.09 1.46 16.53
CA GLN A 143 17.01 1.49 17.68
C GLN A 143 17.04 0.13 18.37
N PRO A 144 18.22 -0.50 18.51
CA PRO A 144 18.36 -1.74 19.25
C PRO A 144 17.99 -1.57 20.73
N ASN A 145 17.42 -2.60 21.34
CA ASN A 145 17.07 -2.55 22.77
C ASN A 145 18.29 -2.34 23.68
N GLN A 146 19.44 -2.91 23.32
CA GLN A 146 20.72 -2.70 23.99
C GLN A 146 21.82 -2.58 22.94
N LEU A 147 22.60 -1.51 23.03
CA LEU A 147 23.77 -1.27 22.19
C LEU A 147 24.89 -0.69 23.04
N THR A 148 26.05 -1.34 23.00
CA THR A 148 27.28 -0.85 23.61
C THR A 148 28.33 -0.65 22.51
N ARG A 149 28.82 0.59 22.36
CA ARG A 149 29.96 0.87 21.47
C ARG A 149 31.24 0.42 22.16
N LEU A 150 32.03 -0.40 21.46
CA LEU A 150 33.34 -0.84 21.90
C LEU A 150 34.43 0.04 21.27
N HIS A 151 35.66 -0.04 21.78
CA HIS A 151 36.78 0.69 21.21
C HIS A 151 37.40 -0.11 20.05
N GLY A 152 37.43 0.49 18.86
CA GLY A 152 38.04 -0.09 17.67
C GLY A 152 37.04 -0.29 16.53
N GLU A 153 37.54 -0.88 15.45
CA GLU A 153 36.79 -1.12 14.22
C GLU A 153 37.15 -2.51 13.69
N PHE A 154 36.18 -3.18 13.09
CA PHE A 154 36.40 -4.35 12.23
C PHE A 154 36.70 -3.89 10.82
N VAL A 155 37.72 -4.49 10.19
CA VAL A 155 38.11 -4.16 8.82
C VAL A 155 37.45 -5.14 7.84
N PHE A 156 36.38 -4.69 7.19
CA PHE A 156 35.67 -5.45 6.18
C PHE A 156 36.33 -5.25 4.80
N ASN A 157 36.89 -6.31 4.22
CA ASN A 157 37.62 -6.29 2.95
C ASN A 157 37.50 -7.65 2.21
N GLN A 158 38.29 -7.86 1.16
CA GLN A 158 38.26 -9.09 0.35
C GLN A 158 38.67 -10.38 1.08
N THR A 159 39.34 -10.28 2.24
CA THR A 159 39.69 -11.44 3.08
C THR A 159 38.59 -11.80 4.07
N THR A 160 37.57 -10.96 4.21
CA THR A 160 36.39 -11.26 5.03
C THR A 160 35.64 -12.44 4.41
N ALA A 161 35.31 -13.42 5.24
CA ALA A 161 34.67 -14.67 4.82
C ALA A 161 33.65 -15.13 5.87
N ILE A 162 32.58 -15.77 5.40
CA ILE A 162 31.57 -16.36 6.27
C ILE A 162 32.07 -17.75 6.70
N GLU A 163 32.11 -18.01 8.01
CA GLU A 163 32.37 -19.35 8.54
C GLU A 163 31.27 -20.32 8.06
N THR A 164 31.59 -21.60 7.85
CA THR A 164 30.59 -22.61 7.45
C THR A 164 29.35 -22.55 8.35
N PRO A 165 28.20 -22.06 7.84
CA PRO A 165 27.12 -21.62 8.70
C PRO A 165 26.08 -22.73 8.93
N PRO A 166 25.23 -22.61 9.98
CA PRO A 166 24.10 -23.50 10.18
C PRO A 166 23.03 -23.27 9.11
N ALA A 167 22.31 -24.33 8.74
CA ALA A 167 21.23 -24.26 7.75
C ALA A 167 20.15 -23.22 8.08
N LEU A 168 19.92 -22.96 9.38
CA LEU A 168 18.96 -21.97 9.87
C LEU A 168 19.31 -20.52 9.44
N ALA A 169 20.58 -20.24 9.17
CA ALA A 169 21.05 -18.91 8.77
C ALA A 169 21.05 -18.69 7.24
N GLN A 170 20.69 -19.71 6.44
CA GLN A 170 20.90 -19.70 4.98
C GLN A 170 20.32 -18.47 4.28
N GLY A 171 19.08 -18.07 4.61
CA GLY A 171 18.45 -16.89 4.01
C GLY A 171 19.22 -15.60 4.32
N ALA A 172 19.61 -15.42 5.57
CA ALA A 172 20.40 -14.26 6.01
C ALA A 172 21.75 -14.17 5.29
N ILE A 173 22.38 -15.31 5.02
CA ILE A 173 23.65 -15.40 4.27
C ILE A 173 23.47 -15.11 2.80
N ASN A 174 22.41 -15.65 2.17
CA ASN A 174 22.05 -15.33 0.80
C ASN A 174 21.88 -13.81 0.65
N TRP A 175 21.17 -13.19 1.60
CA TRP A 175 20.94 -11.75 1.61
C TRP A 175 22.22 -10.95 1.82
N LEU A 176 23.01 -11.25 2.87
CA LEU A 176 24.29 -10.58 3.12
C LEU A 176 25.22 -10.69 1.91
N SER A 177 25.33 -11.89 1.32
CA SER A 177 26.17 -12.12 0.14
C SER A 177 25.71 -11.32 -1.07
N ALA A 178 24.39 -11.17 -1.27
CA ALA A 178 23.83 -10.37 -2.35
C ALA A 178 24.12 -8.87 -2.15
N GLU A 179 23.97 -8.34 -0.94
CA GLU A 179 24.31 -6.95 -0.63
C GLU A 179 25.82 -6.69 -0.75
N CYS A 180 26.65 -7.56 -0.20
CA CYS A 180 28.10 -7.49 -0.38
C CYS A 180 28.48 -7.53 -1.86
N LYS A 181 27.85 -8.38 -2.69
CA LYS A 181 28.11 -8.38 -4.13
C LYS A 181 27.83 -7.03 -4.79
N LYS A 182 26.77 -6.32 -4.37
CA LYS A 182 26.49 -4.94 -4.84
C LYS A 182 27.57 -3.95 -4.38
N HIS A 183 28.08 -4.09 -3.16
CA HIS A 183 29.10 -3.19 -2.58
C HIS A 183 30.51 -3.45 -3.12
N PHE A 184 30.94 -4.71 -3.25
CA PHE A 184 32.31 -5.14 -3.53
C PHE A 184 32.53 -5.69 -4.95
N ASN A 185 31.46 -5.90 -5.73
CA ASN A 185 31.48 -6.60 -7.01
C ASN A 185 32.02 -8.05 -6.95
N GLU A 186 32.09 -8.62 -5.74
CA GLU A 186 32.55 -9.98 -5.46
C GLU A 186 31.58 -10.67 -4.50
N THR A 187 31.43 -11.99 -4.62
CA THR A 187 30.58 -12.76 -3.69
C THR A 187 31.39 -13.10 -2.46
N MET A 188 30.78 -12.95 -1.28
CA MET A 188 31.40 -13.31 -0.02
C MET A 188 31.81 -14.80 -0.01
N PRO A 189 33.09 -15.13 0.21
CA PRO A 189 33.52 -16.52 0.28
C PRO A 189 33.01 -17.17 1.57
N ILE A 190 32.62 -18.44 1.47
CA ILE A 190 32.36 -19.31 2.62
C ILE A 190 33.63 -20.14 2.86
N HIS A 191 34.20 -20.06 4.07
CA HIS A 191 35.44 -20.73 4.44
C HIS A 191 35.34 -21.33 5.85
N PRO A 192 35.90 -22.51 6.16
CA PRO A 192 35.83 -23.10 7.51
C PRO A 192 36.45 -22.26 8.63
N GLN A 193 37.30 -21.28 8.27
CA GLN A 193 37.94 -20.33 9.19
C GLN A 193 37.56 -18.89 8.82
N GLY A 194 36.33 -18.68 8.35
CA GLY A 194 35.81 -17.32 8.12
C GLY A 194 35.69 -16.54 9.43
N ASN A 195 35.68 -15.21 9.32
CA ASN A 195 35.59 -14.29 10.45
C ASN A 195 34.17 -13.75 10.70
N ILE A 196 33.18 -14.16 9.91
CA ILE A 196 31.77 -13.90 10.20
C ILE A 196 31.13 -15.22 10.63
N HIS A 197 30.73 -15.30 11.90
CA HIS A 197 30.23 -16.50 12.55
C HIS A 197 28.72 -16.41 12.75
N TYR A 198 27.98 -17.35 12.17
CA TYR A 198 26.56 -17.54 12.46
C TYR A 198 26.40 -18.73 13.40
N GLN A 199 25.89 -18.50 14.62
CA GLN A 199 25.77 -19.52 15.64
C GLN A 199 24.34 -19.63 16.18
N VAL A 200 23.85 -20.87 16.28
CA VAL A 200 22.55 -21.12 16.91
C VAL A 200 22.71 -21.03 18.43
N SER A 201 21.90 -20.19 19.07
CA SER A 201 21.84 -20.07 20.54
C SER A 201 20.40 -20.22 21.01
N ASN A 202 20.14 -21.22 21.84
CA ASN A 202 18.80 -21.51 22.38
C ASN A 202 18.42 -20.58 23.56
N ASP A 203 19.37 -19.81 24.09
CA ASP A 203 19.14 -18.86 25.19
C ASP A 203 18.53 -17.54 24.69
N ILE A 204 18.49 -17.34 23.37
CA ILE A 204 17.90 -16.16 22.72
C ILE A 204 16.46 -16.47 22.34
N ILE A 205 15.53 -15.56 22.67
CA ILE A 205 14.11 -15.71 22.30
C ILE A 205 13.91 -15.77 20.78
N GLU A 206 12.78 -16.32 20.35
CA GLU A 206 12.41 -16.31 18.93
C GLU A 206 12.41 -14.88 18.37
N HIS A 207 12.89 -14.72 17.14
CA HIS A 207 13.12 -13.42 16.46
C HIS A 207 14.20 -12.50 17.07
N GLY A 208 14.71 -12.80 18.26
CA GLY A 208 15.82 -12.08 18.89
C GLY A 208 17.18 -12.45 18.29
N TYR A 209 18.17 -11.60 18.55
CA TYR A 209 19.56 -11.86 18.17
C TYR A 209 20.55 -11.19 19.12
N GLN A 210 21.79 -11.68 19.07
CA GLN A 210 22.97 -11.01 19.60
C GLN A 210 23.97 -10.80 18.47
N LEU A 211 24.58 -9.62 18.43
CA LEU A 211 25.61 -9.24 17.47
C LEU A 211 26.80 -8.66 18.23
N LEU A 212 27.96 -9.28 18.07
CA LEU A 212 29.23 -8.80 18.61
C LEU A 212 30.21 -8.59 17.45
N ILE A 213 30.67 -7.35 17.27
CA ILE A 213 31.69 -6.98 16.30
C ILE A 213 32.98 -6.67 17.06
N GLU A 214 33.99 -7.50 16.85
CA GLU A 214 35.33 -7.35 17.40
C GLU A 214 36.33 -6.98 16.31
N THR A 215 37.62 -6.82 16.66
CA THR A 215 38.66 -6.44 15.71
C THR A 215 38.80 -7.45 14.56
N ASP A 216 38.78 -8.74 14.90
CA ASP A 216 39.07 -9.83 13.96
C ASP A 216 37.83 -10.65 13.58
N ASN A 217 36.73 -10.55 14.32
CA ASN A 217 35.55 -11.41 14.15
C ASN A 217 34.22 -10.65 14.30
N ILE A 218 33.20 -11.13 13.59
CA ILE A 218 31.80 -10.75 13.74
C ILE A 218 31.03 -12.00 14.19
N TRP A 219 30.44 -11.96 15.38
CA TRP A 219 29.61 -13.04 15.92
C TRP A 219 28.14 -12.67 15.84
N ILE A 220 27.37 -13.51 15.18
CA ILE A 220 25.92 -13.40 15.05
C ILE A 220 25.29 -14.63 15.69
N GLN A 221 24.49 -14.41 16.74
CA GLN A 221 23.80 -15.48 17.45
C GLN A 221 22.28 -15.30 17.41
N ALA A 222 21.55 -16.36 17.13
CA ALA A 222 20.08 -16.38 17.15
C ALA A 222 19.52 -17.79 17.34
N SER A 223 18.26 -17.89 17.76
CA SER A 223 17.52 -19.16 17.85
C SER A 223 16.65 -19.47 16.62
N SER A 224 16.51 -18.51 15.69
CA SER A 224 15.59 -18.57 14.55
C SER A 224 16.20 -17.96 13.29
N SER A 225 15.69 -18.36 12.12
CA SER A 225 16.10 -17.78 10.82
C SER A 225 15.85 -16.26 10.78
N THR A 226 14.71 -15.81 11.32
CA THR A 226 14.37 -14.38 11.43
C THR A 226 15.33 -13.62 12.34
N GLY A 227 15.83 -14.22 13.42
CA GLY A 227 16.84 -13.58 14.29
C GLY A 227 18.14 -13.33 13.53
N PHE A 228 18.60 -14.31 12.74
CA PHE A 228 19.77 -14.13 11.85
C PHE A 228 19.56 -13.04 10.79
N VAL A 229 18.35 -12.94 10.22
CA VAL A 229 18.00 -11.86 9.29
C VAL A 229 18.03 -10.51 9.99
N HIS A 230 17.46 -10.37 11.19
CA HIS A 230 17.47 -9.11 11.94
C HIS A 230 18.90 -8.67 12.31
N ALA A 231 19.76 -9.60 12.71
CA ALA A 231 21.17 -9.31 12.94
C ALA A 231 21.89 -8.84 11.67
N THR A 232 21.59 -9.48 10.54
CA THR A 232 22.14 -9.11 9.22
C THR A 232 21.65 -7.72 8.80
N SER A 233 20.37 -7.38 9.06
CA SER A 233 19.83 -6.02 8.87
C SER A 233 20.65 -4.98 9.64
N THR A 234 20.96 -5.23 10.92
CA THR A 234 21.79 -4.34 11.73
C THR A 234 23.21 -4.24 11.18
N LEU A 235 23.84 -5.36 10.83
CA LEU A 235 25.17 -5.37 10.23
C LEU A 235 25.22 -4.53 8.94
N LEU A 236 24.24 -4.68 8.06
CA LEU A 236 24.13 -3.93 6.80
C LEU A 236 23.93 -2.41 7.00
N GLN A 237 23.40 -1.98 8.14
CA GLN A 237 23.32 -0.56 8.51
C GLN A 237 24.62 -0.03 9.14
N LEU A 238 25.43 -0.90 9.74
CA LEU A 238 26.76 -0.55 10.25
C LEU A 238 27.82 -0.49 9.15
N LEU A 239 27.58 -1.16 8.01
CA LEU A 239 28.43 -1.01 6.83
C LEU A 239 28.36 0.44 6.30
N PRO A 240 29.50 1.06 5.93
CA PRO A 240 29.50 2.42 5.40
C PRO A 240 28.71 2.55 4.09
N ASN A 241 27.94 3.62 3.98
CA ASN A 241 27.04 3.89 2.84
C ASN A 241 27.75 4.30 1.53
N SER A 242 29.09 4.36 1.51
CA SER A 242 29.88 4.72 0.31
C SER A 242 30.62 3.51 -0.24
N PRO A 243 30.05 2.77 -1.19
CA PRO A 243 30.76 1.68 -1.82
C PRO A 243 31.96 2.21 -2.62
N SER A 244 33.18 1.74 -2.33
CA SER A 244 34.28 1.85 -3.28
C SER A 244 34.13 0.69 -4.26
N HIS A 245 33.80 0.97 -5.52
CA HIS A 245 33.64 -0.06 -6.57
C HIS A 245 35.00 -0.59 -7.07
N THR A 246 35.93 -0.80 -6.15
CA THR A 246 37.26 -1.33 -6.40
C THR A 246 37.38 -2.67 -5.68
N SER A 247 37.85 -3.71 -6.36
CA SER A 247 38.51 -4.84 -5.68
C SER A 247 39.58 -4.23 -4.75
N ASN A 248 39.74 -4.56 -3.47
CA ASN A 248 40.56 -3.83 -2.46
C ASN A 248 39.83 -2.71 -1.70
N ALA A 249 38.55 -2.46 -1.97
CA ALA A 249 37.75 -1.61 -1.09
C ALA A 249 37.80 -2.15 0.34
N THR A 250 38.06 -1.24 1.30
CA THR A 250 38.16 -1.57 2.71
C THR A 250 37.20 -0.67 3.47
N TYR A 251 36.37 -1.27 4.32
CA TYR A 251 35.34 -0.59 5.09
C TYR A 251 35.58 -0.83 6.56
N CYS A 252 35.57 0.24 7.34
CA CYS A 252 35.61 0.15 8.79
C CYS A 252 34.20 0.04 9.34
N VAL A 253 33.95 -1.01 10.12
CA VAL A 253 32.69 -1.20 10.84
C VAL A 253 32.96 -0.98 12.32
N PRO A 254 32.21 -0.12 13.02
CA PRO A 254 32.46 0.14 14.44
C PRO A 254 32.27 -1.16 15.24
N MET A 255 33.18 -1.41 16.19
CA MET A 255 33.02 -2.51 17.14
C MET A 255 31.86 -2.21 18.08
N VAL A 256 30.95 -3.16 18.23
CA VAL A 256 29.72 -3.02 19.00
C VAL A 256 29.34 -4.36 19.63
N GLU A 257 28.63 -4.28 20.75
CA GLU A 257 27.88 -5.39 21.33
C GLU A 257 26.39 -5.02 21.37
N ILE A 258 25.55 -5.85 20.75
CA ILE A 258 24.11 -5.60 20.60
C ILE A 258 23.34 -6.85 21.04
N THR A 259 22.35 -6.64 21.90
CA THR A 259 21.31 -7.64 22.24
C THR A 259 19.96 -7.03 21.92
N ASP A 260 19.19 -7.70 21.06
CA ASP A 260 18.03 -7.05 20.45
C ASP A 260 16.91 -8.02 20.08
N GLN A 261 15.69 -7.49 20.03
CA GLN A 261 14.46 -8.25 19.79
C GLN A 261 13.30 -7.30 19.43
N PRO A 262 12.31 -7.75 18.65
CA PRO A 262 11.17 -6.91 18.30
C PRO A 262 10.25 -6.63 19.50
N HIS A 263 9.55 -5.50 19.47
CA HIS A 263 8.45 -5.19 20.39
C HIS A 263 7.17 -5.92 19.99
N TYR A 264 6.81 -5.92 18.70
CA TYR A 264 5.65 -6.60 18.15
C TYR A 264 6.04 -7.78 17.25
N GLY A 265 5.25 -8.86 17.30
CA GLY A 265 5.44 -10.03 16.44
C GLY A 265 5.13 -9.75 14.97
N TYR A 266 4.08 -8.97 14.70
CA TYR A 266 3.68 -8.53 13.36
C TYR A 266 4.20 -7.12 13.05
N ARG A 267 4.94 -6.96 11.95
CA ARG A 267 5.49 -5.68 11.48
C ARG A 267 5.32 -5.60 9.97
N GLY A 268 4.19 -5.04 9.55
CA GLY A 268 3.72 -5.12 8.17
C GLY A 268 3.89 -3.84 7.37
N MET A 269 4.04 -4.02 6.06
CA MET A 269 3.81 -2.97 5.08
C MET A 269 2.91 -3.51 3.97
N MET A 270 1.82 -2.81 3.70
CA MET A 270 0.92 -3.09 2.58
C MET A 270 1.26 -2.23 1.37
N LEU A 271 1.25 -2.84 0.18
CA LEU A 271 1.30 -2.12 -1.08
C LEU A 271 0.07 -2.44 -1.94
N ASP A 272 -0.70 -1.39 -2.26
CA ASP A 272 -1.75 -1.43 -3.27
C ASP A 272 -1.16 -1.56 -4.68
N CYS A 273 -1.41 -2.70 -5.31
CA CYS A 273 -1.13 -2.94 -6.72
C CYS A 273 -2.43 -2.94 -7.57
N GLY A 274 -3.61 -2.94 -6.95
CA GLY A 274 -4.91 -2.88 -7.61
C GLY A 274 -5.10 -1.55 -8.36
N ARG A 275 -4.82 -0.42 -7.71
CA ARG A 275 -5.04 0.92 -8.30
C ARG A 275 -3.98 1.25 -9.35
N HIS A 276 -2.70 1.05 -9.07
CA HIS A 276 -1.62 1.14 -10.06
C HIS A 276 -0.70 -0.08 -9.98
N PHE A 277 -0.31 -0.62 -11.14
CA PHE A 277 0.58 -1.77 -11.18
C PHE A 277 2.03 -1.36 -10.83
N HIS A 278 2.68 -2.16 -9.98
CA HIS A 278 4.09 -2.00 -9.61
C HIS A 278 4.91 -3.17 -10.19
N PRO A 279 5.98 -2.93 -10.96
CA PRO A 279 6.77 -4.02 -11.54
C PRO A 279 7.50 -4.82 -10.46
N VAL A 280 7.80 -6.09 -10.76
CA VAL A 280 8.47 -7.04 -9.83
C VAL A 280 9.75 -6.45 -9.23
N ASP A 281 10.56 -5.76 -10.02
CA ASP A 281 11.80 -5.15 -9.54
C ASP A 281 11.55 -4.07 -8.47
N ARG A 282 10.48 -3.28 -8.60
CA ARG A 282 10.08 -2.30 -7.57
C ARG A 282 9.65 -3.01 -6.28
N ILE A 283 8.95 -4.14 -6.39
CA ILE A 283 8.53 -4.93 -5.23
C ILE A 283 9.75 -5.53 -4.52
N LYS A 284 10.68 -6.14 -5.26
CA LYS A 284 11.94 -6.66 -4.70
C LYS A 284 12.77 -5.56 -4.02
N HIS A 285 12.83 -4.38 -4.63
CA HIS A 285 13.50 -3.22 -4.04
C HIS A 285 12.82 -2.75 -2.73
N LEU A 286 11.48 -2.73 -2.68
CA LEU A 286 10.75 -2.46 -1.44
C LEU A 286 11.05 -3.52 -0.37
N LEU A 287 11.08 -4.82 -0.73
CA LEU A 287 11.40 -5.91 0.18
C LEU A 287 12.82 -5.80 0.77
N ASP A 288 13.81 -5.35 0.00
CA ASP A 288 15.16 -5.04 0.51
C ASP A 288 15.08 -4.02 1.65
N HIS A 289 14.26 -2.98 1.49
CA HIS A 289 14.12 -1.91 2.48
C HIS A 289 13.29 -2.33 3.69
N LEU A 290 12.20 -3.08 3.47
CA LEU A 290 11.42 -3.68 4.56
C LEU A 290 12.32 -4.55 5.45
N ALA A 291 13.16 -5.39 4.85
CA ALA A 291 14.12 -6.23 5.57
C ALA A 291 15.19 -5.39 6.28
N ARG A 292 15.77 -4.39 5.60
CA ARG A 292 16.75 -3.46 6.18
C ARG A 292 16.19 -2.79 7.42
N TYR A 293 14.91 -2.44 7.44
CA TYR A 293 14.21 -1.81 8.56
C TYR A 293 13.39 -2.82 9.40
N LYS A 294 13.74 -4.10 9.36
CA LYS A 294 13.22 -5.19 10.23
C LYS A 294 11.70 -5.40 10.20
N PHE A 295 11.02 -4.99 9.13
CA PHE A 295 9.68 -5.48 8.83
C PHE A 295 9.75 -6.97 8.46
N ASN A 296 8.70 -7.73 8.80
CA ASN A 296 8.65 -9.17 8.53
C ASN A 296 7.43 -9.59 7.71
N THR A 297 6.55 -8.65 7.35
CA THR A 297 5.35 -8.96 6.58
C THR A 297 5.17 -7.97 5.45
N PHE A 298 4.95 -8.50 4.25
CA PHE A 298 4.52 -7.74 3.09
C PHE A 298 3.08 -8.14 2.76
N HIS A 299 2.15 -7.22 2.98
CA HIS A 299 0.74 -7.39 2.64
C HIS A 299 0.53 -6.94 1.19
N TRP A 300 0.20 -7.88 0.30
CA TRP A 300 0.13 -7.63 -1.13
C TRP A 300 -1.32 -7.47 -1.57
N HIS A 301 -1.76 -6.22 -1.66
CA HIS A 301 -3.10 -5.86 -2.11
C HIS A 301 -3.17 -5.98 -3.64
N LEU A 302 -3.69 -7.13 -4.12
CA LEU A 302 -3.57 -7.60 -5.51
C LEU A 302 -4.82 -7.38 -6.36
N THR A 303 -5.95 -7.03 -5.76
CA THR A 303 -7.24 -6.99 -6.45
C THR A 303 -8.05 -5.82 -5.95
N ASP A 304 -8.59 -5.02 -6.87
CA ASP A 304 -9.54 -3.95 -6.57
C ASP A 304 -10.43 -3.66 -7.79
N ASP A 305 -11.24 -2.61 -7.70
CA ASP A 305 -12.15 -2.17 -8.76
C ASP A 305 -11.41 -1.82 -10.06
N GLU A 306 -10.23 -1.21 -9.94
CA GLU A 306 -9.45 -0.72 -11.07
C GLU A 306 -8.46 -1.73 -11.64
N GLY A 307 -8.42 -2.93 -11.08
CA GLY A 307 -7.36 -3.87 -11.40
C GLY A 307 -7.39 -5.22 -10.70
N TRP A 308 -7.25 -6.26 -11.50
CA TRP A 308 -6.90 -7.60 -11.03
C TRP A 308 -5.45 -7.94 -11.43
N ARG A 309 -4.59 -8.23 -10.44
CA ARG A 309 -3.14 -8.30 -10.66
C ARG A 309 -2.52 -9.69 -10.57
N ILE A 310 -3.31 -10.73 -10.38
CA ILE A 310 -2.78 -12.08 -10.17
C ILE A 310 -3.30 -13.08 -11.20
N GLU A 311 -2.42 -13.87 -11.79
CA GLU A 311 -2.81 -14.96 -12.69
C GLU A 311 -3.58 -16.07 -11.94
N ILE A 312 -4.76 -16.41 -12.47
CA ILE A 312 -5.60 -17.54 -12.02
C ILE A 312 -5.86 -18.42 -13.25
N ASP A 313 -5.35 -19.65 -13.24
CA ASP A 313 -5.36 -20.55 -14.41
C ASP A 313 -6.79 -20.90 -14.82
N ALA A 314 -7.68 -21.08 -13.84
CA ALA A 314 -9.09 -21.37 -14.10
C ALA A 314 -9.85 -20.20 -14.73
N TYR A 315 -9.37 -18.96 -14.55
CA TYR A 315 -10.00 -17.73 -15.03
C TYR A 315 -9.00 -16.77 -15.70
N PRO A 316 -8.46 -17.12 -16.89
CA PRO A 316 -7.52 -16.25 -17.60
C PRO A 316 -8.10 -14.86 -17.91
N GLN A 317 -9.42 -14.73 -18.00
CA GLN A 317 -10.10 -13.46 -18.23
C GLN A 317 -9.79 -12.41 -17.16
N LEU A 318 -9.49 -12.84 -15.92
CA LEU A 318 -9.13 -11.92 -14.84
C LEU A 318 -7.84 -11.13 -15.15
N THR A 319 -6.92 -11.68 -15.95
CA THR A 319 -5.70 -10.97 -16.37
C THR A 319 -5.72 -10.54 -17.84
N GLU A 320 -6.49 -11.22 -18.71
CA GLU A 320 -6.71 -10.76 -20.09
C GLU A 320 -7.54 -9.47 -20.15
N ILE A 321 -8.53 -9.33 -19.24
CA ILE A 321 -9.41 -8.17 -19.12
C ILE A 321 -9.09 -7.40 -17.84
N GLY A 322 -9.22 -8.05 -16.67
CA GLY A 322 -9.17 -7.38 -15.36
C GLY A 322 -7.85 -6.67 -15.05
N ALA A 323 -6.75 -7.06 -15.67
CA ALA A 323 -5.46 -6.40 -15.50
C ALA A 323 -5.29 -5.12 -16.32
N TRP A 324 -6.22 -4.79 -17.23
CA TRP A 324 -6.07 -3.71 -18.20
C TRP A 324 -7.27 -2.78 -18.20
N ARG A 325 -6.98 -1.47 -18.26
CA ARG A 325 -7.98 -0.42 -18.39
C ARG A 325 -7.55 0.62 -19.41
N GLY A 326 -8.50 1.33 -19.99
CA GLY A 326 -8.22 2.30 -21.04
C GLY A 326 -9.49 2.78 -21.73
N PRO A 327 -9.42 3.85 -22.54
CA PRO A 327 -10.60 4.43 -23.18
C PRO A 327 -11.31 3.47 -24.15
N ASN A 328 -10.60 2.43 -24.60
CA ASN A 328 -11.10 1.39 -25.51
C ASN A 328 -11.05 -0.02 -24.90
N GLU A 329 -10.91 -0.13 -23.57
CA GLU A 329 -10.93 -1.40 -22.84
C GLU A 329 -12.29 -1.59 -22.16
N ILE A 330 -12.58 -2.81 -21.68
CA ILE A 330 -13.82 -3.09 -20.92
C ILE A 330 -13.84 -2.31 -19.60
N ILE A 331 -12.69 -2.20 -18.94
CA ILE A 331 -12.52 -1.40 -17.73
C ILE A 331 -12.10 0.01 -18.16
N ALA A 332 -12.90 1.01 -17.78
CA ALA A 332 -12.62 2.41 -18.07
C ALA A 332 -11.31 2.88 -17.41
N PRO A 333 -10.62 3.90 -17.98
CA PRO A 333 -9.45 4.51 -17.35
C PRO A 333 -9.75 4.95 -15.92
N GLN A 334 -8.76 4.95 -15.03
CA GLN A 334 -8.93 5.42 -13.65
C GLN A 334 -7.64 6.09 -13.17
N PHE A 335 -7.80 7.23 -12.49
CA PHE A 335 -6.79 8.06 -11.81
C PHE A 335 -5.66 8.67 -12.68
N SER A 336 -5.04 7.89 -13.55
CA SER A 336 -4.00 8.35 -14.50
C SER A 336 -3.98 7.50 -15.77
N HIS A 337 -3.19 7.93 -16.76
CA HIS A 337 -3.10 7.35 -18.10
C HIS A 337 -4.45 7.34 -18.84
N ILE A 338 -5.17 8.48 -18.79
CA ILE A 338 -6.55 8.63 -19.26
C ILE A 338 -6.74 8.26 -20.75
N ASP A 339 -5.72 8.47 -21.57
CA ASP A 339 -5.77 8.43 -23.03
C ASP A 339 -5.15 7.15 -23.64
N GLN A 340 -4.76 6.17 -22.82
CA GLN A 340 -4.11 4.96 -23.28
C GLN A 340 -4.51 3.71 -22.49
N ARG A 341 -4.20 2.53 -23.04
CA ARG A 341 -4.26 1.28 -22.30
C ARG A 341 -3.19 1.29 -21.21
N TYR A 342 -3.60 1.01 -19.97
CA TYR A 342 -2.75 0.92 -18.80
C TYR A 342 -3.06 -0.35 -18.01
N GLY A 343 -2.02 -0.99 -17.47
CA GLY A 343 -2.21 -2.22 -16.71
C GLY A 343 -0.94 -3.04 -16.53
N GLY A 344 -1.17 -4.27 -16.10
CA GLY A 344 -0.14 -5.25 -15.76
C GLY A 344 -0.65 -6.21 -14.68
N PHE A 345 -0.04 -7.39 -14.63
CA PHE A 345 -0.31 -8.42 -13.63
C PHE A 345 0.97 -9.24 -13.38
N TYR A 346 0.95 -10.01 -12.30
CA TYR A 346 2.01 -10.94 -11.91
C TYR A 346 1.63 -12.34 -12.34
N THR A 347 2.50 -12.99 -13.10
CA THR A 347 2.37 -14.41 -13.37
C THR A 347 2.60 -15.21 -12.09
N LYS A 348 2.15 -16.46 -12.06
CA LYS A 348 2.47 -17.34 -10.92
C LYS A 348 3.98 -17.53 -10.74
N GLN A 349 4.77 -17.44 -11.82
CA GLN A 349 6.23 -17.52 -11.71
C GLN A 349 6.81 -16.27 -11.06
N ASP A 350 6.36 -15.07 -11.44
CA ASP A 350 6.77 -13.82 -10.80
C ASP A 350 6.49 -13.88 -9.30
N ILE A 351 5.31 -14.36 -8.91
CA ILE A 351 4.92 -14.49 -7.50
C ILE A 351 5.82 -15.47 -6.76
N ARG A 352 6.10 -16.65 -7.32
CA ARG A 352 7.04 -17.61 -6.69
C ARG A 352 8.43 -17.02 -6.52
N ASP A 353 8.91 -16.27 -7.52
CA ASP A 353 10.21 -15.62 -7.47
C ASP A 353 10.26 -14.52 -6.40
N VAL A 354 9.17 -13.75 -6.24
CA VAL A 354 9.05 -12.73 -5.19
C VAL A 354 8.93 -13.36 -3.80
N ILE A 355 8.19 -14.46 -3.64
CA ILE A 355 8.09 -15.22 -2.38
C ILE A 355 9.46 -15.76 -1.96
N ALA A 356 10.21 -16.37 -2.89
CA ALA A 356 11.56 -16.86 -2.61
C ALA A 356 12.50 -15.70 -2.20
N TYR A 357 12.42 -14.57 -2.90
CA TYR A 357 13.21 -13.37 -2.60
C TYR A 357 12.89 -12.80 -1.21
N ALA A 358 11.62 -12.75 -0.84
CA ALA A 358 11.15 -12.30 0.48
C ALA A 358 11.56 -13.27 1.60
N SER A 359 11.57 -14.59 1.32
CA SER A 359 11.95 -15.61 2.31
C SER A 359 13.41 -15.48 2.75
N ASP A 360 14.35 -15.19 1.84
CA ASP A 360 15.76 -14.92 2.20
C ASP A 360 15.89 -13.72 3.14
N ARG A 361 14.91 -12.82 3.11
CA ARG A 361 14.81 -11.58 3.90
C ARG A 361 13.92 -11.71 5.13
N GLY A 362 13.49 -12.91 5.47
CA GLY A 362 12.61 -13.15 6.62
C GLY A 362 11.25 -12.46 6.51
N ILE A 363 10.80 -12.15 5.29
CA ILE A 363 9.51 -11.51 5.03
C ILE A 363 8.49 -12.56 4.59
N THR A 364 7.37 -12.60 5.30
CA THR A 364 6.17 -13.35 4.91
C THR A 364 5.33 -12.51 3.96
N ILE A 365 4.87 -13.09 2.85
CA ILE A 365 3.95 -12.42 1.93
C ILE A 365 2.54 -12.91 2.20
N ILE A 366 1.64 -11.96 2.48
CA ILE A 366 0.20 -12.22 2.67
C ILE A 366 -0.52 -11.69 1.44
N PRO A 367 -1.17 -12.54 0.61
CA PRO A 367 -1.98 -12.07 -0.49
C PRO A 367 -3.33 -11.54 0.01
N GLU A 368 -3.83 -10.50 -0.65
CA GLU A 368 -5.21 -10.05 -0.49
C GLU A 368 -6.02 -10.29 -1.76
N ILE A 369 -7.20 -10.88 -1.58
CA ILE A 369 -8.24 -10.99 -2.60
C ILE A 369 -9.50 -10.36 -2.01
N ASP A 370 -9.77 -9.12 -2.38
CA ASP A 370 -10.85 -8.33 -1.80
C ASP A 370 -12.24 -8.84 -2.22
N MET A 371 -13.13 -8.99 -1.26
CA MET A 371 -14.52 -9.38 -1.44
C MET A 371 -15.39 -9.02 -0.21
N PRO A 372 -16.71 -8.80 -0.38
CA PRO A 372 -17.44 -8.77 -1.64
C PRO A 372 -17.48 -7.38 -2.32
N GLY A 373 -16.99 -6.34 -1.64
CA GLY A 373 -16.73 -5.03 -2.24
C GLY A 373 -15.50 -5.06 -3.15
N HIS A 374 -15.13 -3.91 -3.72
CA HIS A 374 -13.88 -3.76 -4.48
C HIS A 374 -13.66 -4.81 -5.60
N CYS A 375 -14.75 -5.33 -6.19
CA CYS A 375 -14.73 -6.48 -7.08
C CYS A 375 -14.99 -6.13 -8.55
N ARG A 376 -15.01 -4.84 -8.92
CA ARG A 376 -15.42 -4.42 -10.28
C ARG A 376 -14.59 -5.07 -11.39
N ALA A 377 -13.26 -5.15 -11.22
CA ALA A 377 -12.39 -5.77 -12.21
C ALA A 377 -12.73 -7.26 -12.42
N ALA A 378 -13.03 -7.99 -11.34
CA ALA A 378 -13.45 -9.39 -11.40
C ALA A 378 -14.82 -9.54 -12.07
N ILE A 379 -15.80 -8.73 -11.67
CA ILE A 379 -17.17 -8.75 -12.21
C ILE A 379 -17.18 -8.50 -13.72
N LEU A 380 -16.42 -7.50 -14.19
CA LEU A 380 -16.32 -7.17 -15.60
C LEU A 380 -15.54 -8.21 -16.41
N SER A 381 -14.62 -8.94 -15.79
CA SER A 381 -13.87 -10.03 -16.43
C SER A 381 -14.70 -11.31 -16.55
N LEU A 382 -15.57 -11.59 -15.56
CA LEU A 382 -16.36 -12.81 -15.46
C LEU A 382 -17.87 -12.54 -15.34
N PRO A 383 -18.49 -11.76 -16.25
CA PRO A 383 -19.87 -11.33 -16.09
C PRO A 383 -20.87 -12.49 -16.09
N LYS A 384 -20.55 -13.61 -16.75
CA LYS A 384 -21.41 -14.81 -16.75
C LYS A 384 -21.52 -15.49 -15.38
N LEU A 385 -20.53 -15.29 -14.50
CA LEU A 385 -20.53 -15.87 -13.15
C LEU A 385 -20.98 -14.85 -12.11
N LEU A 386 -20.59 -13.59 -12.27
CA LEU A 386 -20.59 -12.61 -11.18
C LEU A 386 -21.61 -11.49 -11.35
N LYS A 387 -22.21 -11.31 -12.54
CA LYS A 387 -23.22 -10.28 -12.76
C LYS A 387 -24.63 -10.86 -12.61
N ASP A 388 -25.40 -10.31 -11.68
CA ASP A 388 -26.82 -10.60 -11.53
C ASP A 388 -27.62 -9.66 -12.44
N PRO A 389 -28.25 -10.14 -13.53
CA PRO A 389 -29.03 -9.29 -14.43
C PRO A 389 -30.38 -8.86 -13.82
N ASP A 390 -30.85 -9.55 -12.79
CA ASP A 390 -32.16 -9.33 -12.15
C ASP A 390 -32.05 -8.46 -10.88
N ASP A 391 -30.83 -8.09 -10.47
CA ASP A 391 -30.60 -7.12 -9.40
C ASP A 391 -30.79 -5.69 -9.95
N HIS A 392 -31.70 -4.94 -9.34
CA HIS A 392 -31.98 -3.53 -9.67
C HIS A 392 -31.59 -2.58 -8.53
N SER A 393 -30.81 -3.06 -7.56
CA SER A 393 -30.32 -2.27 -6.44
C SER A 393 -29.56 -1.04 -6.93
N VAL A 394 -29.93 0.13 -6.41
CA VAL A 394 -29.23 1.38 -6.67
C VAL A 394 -28.34 1.70 -5.48
N TYR A 395 -27.03 1.61 -5.70
CA TYR A 395 -26.01 1.95 -4.71
C TYR A 395 -24.87 2.72 -5.37
N ARG A 396 -23.98 3.26 -4.53
CA ARG A 396 -22.72 3.85 -4.97
C ARG A 396 -21.65 3.61 -3.91
N SER A 397 -20.55 2.99 -4.28
CA SER A 397 -19.39 2.80 -3.40
C SER A 397 -18.72 4.14 -3.05
N ILE A 398 -17.80 4.11 -2.07
CA ILE A 398 -17.00 5.27 -1.68
C ILE A 398 -16.19 5.81 -2.87
N GLN A 399 -15.75 4.93 -3.78
CA GLN A 399 -14.98 5.26 -4.98
C GLN A 399 -15.86 5.71 -6.15
N ASN A 400 -17.18 5.79 -5.97
CA ASN A 400 -18.17 6.18 -6.99
C ASN A 400 -18.49 5.11 -8.05
N TYR A 401 -18.44 3.83 -7.69
CA TYR A 401 -18.91 2.75 -8.56
C TYR A 401 -20.34 2.31 -8.21
N PRO A 402 -21.20 2.08 -9.22
CA PRO A 402 -22.55 1.54 -9.02
C PRO A 402 -22.66 0.03 -9.29
N ASP A 403 -21.56 -0.65 -9.61
CA ASP A 403 -21.54 -1.99 -10.22
C ASP A 403 -20.36 -2.86 -9.72
N ASN A 404 -19.87 -2.62 -8.50
CA ASN A 404 -18.61 -3.17 -8.00
C ASN A 404 -18.70 -4.24 -6.89
N VAL A 405 -19.90 -4.72 -6.56
CA VAL A 405 -20.11 -5.64 -5.42
C VAL A 405 -20.57 -7.02 -5.90
N LEU A 406 -19.93 -8.09 -5.39
CA LEU A 406 -20.35 -9.47 -5.68
C LEU A 406 -21.75 -9.74 -5.12
N SER A 407 -22.57 -10.47 -5.87
CA SER A 407 -23.90 -10.89 -5.39
C SER A 407 -23.81 -12.18 -4.54
N PRO A 408 -24.32 -12.18 -3.29
CA PRO A 408 -24.34 -13.35 -2.41
C PRO A 408 -25.34 -14.42 -2.86
N ALA A 409 -26.26 -14.11 -3.78
CA ALA A 409 -27.29 -15.04 -4.21
C ALA A 409 -26.93 -15.81 -5.49
N LEU A 410 -25.80 -15.49 -6.14
CA LEU A 410 -25.34 -16.19 -7.33
C LEU A 410 -24.48 -17.39 -6.97
N ALA A 411 -24.81 -18.57 -7.49
CA ALA A 411 -23.94 -19.75 -7.41
C ALA A 411 -22.56 -19.52 -8.04
N GLY A 412 -22.48 -18.64 -9.04
CA GLY A 412 -21.23 -18.24 -9.68
C GLY A 412 -20.28 -17.53 -8.73
N THR A 413 -20.77 -16.73 -7.77
CA THR A 413 -19.96 -16.07 -6.74
C THR A 413 -19.20 -17.09 -5.89
N TYR A 414 -19.89 -18.12 -5.38
CA TYR A 414 -19.26 -19.16 -4.56
C TYR A 414 -18.27 -20.01 -5.38
N THR A 415 -18.61 -20.31 -6.63
CA THR A 415 -17.73 -21.04 -7.56
C THR A 415 -16.45 -20.24 -7.82
N PHE A 416 -16.58 -18.93 -8.05
CA PHE A 416 -15.45 -18.02 -8.21
C PHE A 416 -14.57 -17.98 -6.96
N ILE A 417 -15.15 -17.70 -5.78
CA ILE A 417 -14.41 -17.61 -4.50
C ILE A 417 -13.66 -18.90 -4.21
N GLN A 418 -14.32 -20.07 -4.29
CA GLN A 418 -13.68 -21.36 -4.06
C GLN A 418 -12.48 -21.57 -5.00
N THR A 419 -12.68 -21.34 -6.29
CA THR A 419 -11.67 -21.63 -7.32
C THR A 419 -10.47 -20.69 -7.21
N VAL A 420 -10.71 -19.39 -7.01
CA VAL A 420 -9.64 -18.42 -6.79
C VAL A 420 -8.87 -18.76 -5.52
N LEU A 421 -9.56 -18.95 -4.39
CA LEU A 421 -8.89 -19.24 -3.13
C LEU A 421 -8.14 -20.57 -3.15
N ASP A 422 -8.59 -21.58 -3.91
CA ASP A 422 -7.86 -22.82 -4.13
C ASP A 422 -6.47 -22.57 -4.73
N GLU A 423 -6.40 -21.75 -5.78
CA GLU A 423 -5.13 -21.41 -6.44
C GLU A 423 -4.25 -20.49 -5.59
N ILE A 424 -4.84 -19.52 -4.90
CA ILE A 424 -4.13 -18.62 -3.98
C ILE A 424 -3.51 -19.40 -2.81
N CYS A 425 -4.28 -20.30 -2.19
CA CYS A 425 -3.78 -21.10 -1.07
C CYS A 425 -2.64 -22.04 -1.49
N ALA A 426 -2.65 -22.52 -2.73
CA ALA A 426 -1.58 -23.34 -3.29
C ALA A 426 -0.33 -22.53 -3.66
N LEU A 427 -0.50 -21.28 -4.08
CA LEU A 427 0.59 -20.42 -4.54
C LEU A 427 1.34 -19.76 -3.37
N PHE A 428 0.64 -19.30 -2.34
CA PHE A 428 1.22 -18.58 -1.22
C PHE A 428 1.45 -19.52 -0.03
N PRO A 429 2.70 -19.68 0.45
CA PRO A 429 3.00 -20.60 1.56
C PRO A 429 2.54 -20.06 2.92
N ALA A 430 2.37 -18.74 3.06
CA ALA A 430 1.92 -18.11 4.31
C ALA A 430 0.63 -18.76 4.83
N PRO A 431 0.46 -18.92 6.14
CA PRO A 431 -0.74 -19.53 6.73
C PRO A 431 -1.93 -18.55 6.75
N PHE A 432 -1.85 -17.44 6.01
CA PHE A 432 -2.81 -16.35 6.02
C PHE A 432 -3.22 -15.96 4.59
N VAL A 433 -4.47 -15.54 4.43
CA VAL A 433 -4.99 -14.87 3.24
C VAL A 433 -5.90 -13.73 3.72
N HIS A 434 -5.70 -12.53 3.19
CA HIS A 434 -6.57 -11.38 3.44
C HIS A 434 -7.72 -11.41 2.44
N ILE A 435 -8.96 -11.22 2.92
CA ILE A 435 -10.16 -11.26 2.07
C ILE A 435 -10.78 -9.88 1.82
N GLY A 436 -10.12 -8.81 2.26
CA GLY A 436 -10.64 -7.44 2.21
C GLY A 436 -11.82 -7.26 3.17
N ALA A 437 -13.01 -7.05 2.59
CA ALA A 437 -14.32 -6.83 3.24
C ALA A 437 -14.65 -5.39 3.66
N ASP A 438 -13.86 -4.43 3.23
CA ASP A 438 -14.07 -3.01 3.48
C ASP A 438 -15.17 -2.41 2.59
N GLU A 439 -15.71 -1.29 3.07
CA GLU A 439 -16.48 -0.32 2.29
C GLU A 439 -17.67 -0.84 1.44
N VAL A 440 -18.26 -1.99 1.79
CA VAL A 440 -19.48 -2.48 1.11
C VAL A 440 -20.59 -1.42 1.26
N PRO A 441 -21.09 -0.84 0.15
CA PRO A 441 -21.98 0.31 0.22
C PRO A 441 -23.36 -0.06 0.73
N LYS A 442 -23.99 0.88 1.45
CA LYS A 442 -25.41 0.76 1.78
C LYS A 442 -26.27 0.74 0.50
N GLY A 443 -27.32 -0.07 0.52
CA GLY A 443 -28.27 -0.20 -0.60
C GLY A 443 -27.99 -1.38 -1.54
N VAL A 444 -26.84 -2.04 -1.42
CA VAL A 444 -26.55 -3.27 -2.16
C VAL A 444 -27.58 -4.36 -1.85
N TRP A 445 -27.88 -5.18 -2.86
CA TRP A 445 -28.74 -6.37 -2.77
C TRP A 445 -30.19 -6.11 -2.32
N SER A 446 -30.57 -4.84 -2.14
CA SER A 446 -31.88 -4.44 -1.61
C SER A 446 -33.01 -4.69 -2.60
N ASP A 447 -32.74 -4.66 -3.91
CA ASP A 447 -33.69 -4.94 -4.99
C ASP A 447 -33.20 -6.12 -5.87
N SER A 448 -32.67 -7.17 -5.21
CA SER A 448 -32.41 -8.48 -5.83
C SER A 448 -33.36 -9.51 -5.25
N ALA A 449 -34.26 -10.05 -6.07
CA ALA A 449 -35.21 -11.10 -5.64
C ALA A 449 -34.48 -12.35 -5.09
N ALA A 450 -33.33 -12.69 -5.67
CA ALA A 450 -32.53 -13.82 -5.22
C ALA A 450 -31.90 -13.57 -3.84
N CYS A 451 -31.38 -12.36 -3.59
CA CYS A 451 -30.88 -11.98 -2.26
C CYS A 451 -32.00 -11.93 -1.22
N GLN A 452 -33.18 -11.43 -1.57
CA GLN A 452 -34.34 -11.42 -0.67
C GLN A 452 -34.77 -12.86 -0.28
N GLN A 453 -34.75 -13.79 -1.23
CA GLN A 453 -35.00 -15.21 -0.93
C GLN A 453 -33.92 -15.80 -0.02
N LEU A 454 -32.64 -15.54 -0.31
CA LEU A 454 -31.52 -16.01 0.52
C LEU A 454 -31.61 -15.49 1.96
N MET A 455 -32.00 -14.21 2.14
CA MET A 455 -32.25 -13.63 3.45
C MET A 455 -33.40 -14.35 4.18
N ALA A 456 -34.52 -14.60 3.49
CA ALA A 456 -35.65 -15.32 4.05
C ALA A 456 -35.27 -16.74 4.50
N ASP A 457 -34.50 -17.46 3.67
CA ASP A 457 -34.05 -18.83 3.95
C ASP A 457 -33.11 -18.91 5.17
N ASN A 458 -32.38 -17.82 5.46
CA ASN A 458 -31.40 -17.76 6.56
C ASN A 458 -31.88 -16.91 7.76
N ASN A 459 -33.11 -16.40 7.72
CA ASN A 459 -33.65 -15.47 8.71
C ASN A 459 -32.74 -14.24 8.96
N TYR A 460 -32.30 -13.61 7.87
CA TYR A 460 -31.60 -12.33 7.90
C TYR A 460 -32.59 -11.18 7.76
N HIS A 461 -32.33 -10.08 8.47
CA HIS A 461 -33.24 -8.93 8.55
C HIS A 461 -32.66 -7.65 7.92
N ASP A 462 -31.36 -7.64 7.66
CA ASP A 462 -30.66 -6.56 6.98
C ASP A 462 -29.85 -7.16 5.82
N PRO A 463 -29.94 -6.62 4.58
CA PRO A 463 -29.07 -7.05 3.48
C PRO A 463 -27.59 -7.08 3.84
N MET A 464 -27.13 -6.24 4.78
CA MET A 464 -25.73 -6.25 5.21
C MET A 464 -25.31 -7.51 5.97
N GLU A 465 -26.25 -8.30 6.49
CA GLU A 465 -25.92 -9.62 7.02
C GLU A 465 -25.44 -10.60 5.94
N LEU A 466 -25.75 -10.35 4.67
CA LEU A 466 -25.29 -11.16 3.53
C LEU A 466 -23.79 -10.99 3.25
N GLN A 467 -23.19 -9.85 3.63
CA GLN A 467 -21.73 -9.70 3.58
C GLN A 467 -21.08 -10.78 4.44
N GLY A 468 -21.49 -10.87 5.71
CA GLY A 468 -21.02 -11.89 6.62
C GLY A 468 -21.32 -13.33 6.16
N HIS A 469 -22.37 -13.55 5.35
CA HIS A 469 -22.67 -14.85 4.75
C HIS A 469 -21.59 -15.27 3.74
N ILE A 470 -21.21 -14.39 2.82
CA ILE A 470 -20.11 -14.64 1.87
C ILE A 470 -18.78 -14.83 2.62
N LEU A 471 -18.47 -13.94 3.56
CA LEU A 471 -17.20 -13.99 4.29
C LEU A 471 -17.05 -15.28 5.10
N ARG A 472 -18.13 -15.78 5.71
CA ARG A 472 -18.12 -17.08 6.39
C ARG A 472 -17.83 -18.24 5.43
N PHE A 473 -18.31 -18.17 4.19
CA PHE A 473 -17.97 -19.16 3.17
C PHE A 473 -16.48 -19.09 2.82
N ALA A 474 -15.95 -17.88 2.56
CA ALA A 474 -14.52 -17.69 2.31
C ALA A 474 -13.66 -18.20 3.48
N GLU A 475 -14.05 -17.89 4.73
CA GLU A 475 -13.39 -18.40 5.94
C GLU A 475 -13.36 -19.94 5.97
N GLN A 476 -14.48 -20.59 5.63
CA GLN A 476 -14.56 -22.05 5.56
C GLN A 476 -13.59 -22.61 4.52
N VAL A 477 -13.58 -22.05 3.30
CA VAL A 477 -12.66 -22.48 2.23
C VAL A 477 -11.22 -22.37 2.68
N LEU A 478 -10.83 -21.22 3.25
CA LEU A 478 -9.48 -20.99 3.76
C LEU A 478 -9.11 -22.00 4.86
N ARG A 479 -10.01 -22.24 5.81
CA ARG A 479 -9.79 -23.20 6.90
C ARG A 479 -9.58 -24.62 6.38
N GLU A 480 -10.34 -25.05 5.39
CA GLU A 480 -10.18 -26.36 4.73
C GLU A 480 -8.82 -26.50 4.03
N LYS A 481 -8.20 -25.39 3.64
CA LYS A 481 -6.84 -25.33 3.08
C LYS A 481 -5.75 -25.06 4.12
N GLY A 482 -6.09 -25.04 5.41
CA GLY A 482 -5.16 -24.78 6.50
C GLY A 482 -4.69 -23.32 6.56
N LYS A 483 -5.46 -22.39 6.02
CA LYS A 483 -5.20 -20.94 6.09
C LYS A 483 -6.14 -20.29 7.12
N ARG A 484 -5.62 -19.28 7.82
CA ARG A 484 -6.38 -18.40 8.72
C ARG A 484 -6.77 -17.13 7.95
N MET A 485 -8.05 -16.78 8.00
CA MET A 485 -8.58 -15.60 7.33
C MET A 485 -8.13 -14.32 8.02
N MET A 486 -7.82 -13.30 7.22
CA MET A 486 -7.61 -11.92 7.64
C MET A 486 -8.60 -11.01 6.91
N GLY A 487 -9.05 -9.92 7.53
CA GLY A 487 -9.93 -8.95 6.88
C GLY A 487 -9.87 -7.58 7.56
N TRP A 488 -10.32 -6.55 6.85
CA TRP A 488 -10.53 -5.21 7.41
C TRP A 488 -11.63 -5.26 8.50
N GLU A 489 -11.71 -4.25 9.39
CA GLU A 489 -12.61 -4.33 10.54
C GLU A 489 -14.08 -4.57 10.21
N GLU A 490 -14.54 -4.15 9.03
CA GLU A 490 -15.91 -4.39 8.58
C GLU A 490 -16.23 -5.87 8.40
N ALA A 491 -15.22 -6.76 8.31
CA ALA A 491 -15.42 -8.20 8.35
C ALA A 491 -16.13 -8.66 9.65
N THR A 492 -16.04 -7.87 10.73
CA THR A 492 -16.74 -8.16 11.99
C THR A 492 -18.25 -7.88 11.92
N HIS A 493 -18.70 -7.09 10.93
CA HIS A 493 -20.11 -6.73 10.78
C HIS A 493 -21.01 -7.96 10.57
N GLY A 494 -22.21 -7.91 11.15
CA GLY A 494 -23.18 -9.01 11.10
C GLY A 494 -22.85 -10.22 11.99
N ASN A 495 -21.70 -10.21 12.70
CA ASN A 495 -21.25 -11.27 13.61
C ASN A 495 -21.27 -12.67 12.96
N LYS A 496 -20.83 -12.78 11.70
CA LYS A 496 -20.87 -14.04 10.95
C LYS A 496 -19.51 -14.74 10.78
N VAL A 497 -18.41 -14.00 10.89
CA VAL A 497 -17.04 -14.57 10.87
C VAL A 497 -16.63 -15.06 12.25
N SER A 498 -15.80 -16.11 12.32
CA SER A 498 -15.35 -16.63 13.60
C SER A 498 -14.27 -15.74 14.25
N LYS A 499 -14.09 -15.89 15.57
CA LYS A 499 -13.00 -15.24 16.34
C LYS A 499 -11.59 -15.68 15.92
N ASN A 500 -11.50 -16.71 15.08
CA ASN A 500 -10.23 -17.08 14.46
C ASN A 500 -9.88 -16.16 13.27
N THR A 501 -10.73 -15.26 12.82
CA THR A 501 -10.34 -14.23 11.85
C THR A 501 -9.41 -13.22 12.52
N VAL A 502 -8.33 -12.80 11.85
CA VAL A 502 -7.51 -11.67 12.29
C VAL A 502 -8.06 -10.39 11.66
N ILE A 503 -8.23 -9.35 12.47
CA ILE A 503 -8.82 -8.09 12.04
C ILE A 503 -7.74 -7.02 11.84
N TYR A 504 -7.78 -6.33 10.71
CA TYR A 504 -6.96 -5.16 10.44
C TYR A 504 -7.80 -3.92 10.73
N SER A 505 -7.40 -3.15 11.75
CA SER A 505 -8.16 -1.98 12.22
C SER A 505 -7.63 -0.70 11.59
N TRP A 506 -8.41 -0.06 10.71
CA TRP A 506 -8.00 1.08 9.90
C TRP A 506 -8.79 2.38 10.13
N LEU A 507 -10.07 2.31 10.47
CA LEU A 507 -10.93 3.48 10.72
C LEU A 507 -10.43 4.28 11.91
N SER A 508 -10.10 3.60 13.02
CA SER A 508 -9.55 4.26 14.21
C SER A 508 -8.95 3.27 15.21
N GLU A 509 -8.32 3.79 16.27
CA GLU A 509 -7.87 2.97 17.40
C GLU A 509 -9.03 2.41 18.23
N GLU A 510 -10.14 3.13 18.32
CA GLU A 510 -11.33 2.69 19.07
C GLU A 510 -11.97 1.45 18.46
N ALA A 511 -12.04 1.38 17.12
CA ALA A 511 -12.52 0.19 16.41
C ALA A 511 -11.64 -1.04 16.71
N GLY A 512 -10.31 -0.84 16.74
CA GLY A 512 -9.36 -1.90 17.10
C GLY A 512 -9.52 -2.35 18.55
N LEU A 513 -9.72 -1.41 19.48
CA LEU A 513 -9.99 -1.72 20.88
C LEU A 513 -11.27 -2.55 21.05
N GLU A 514 -12.33 -2.23 20.29
CA GLU A 514 -13.57 -3.01 20.30
C GLU A 514 -13.34 -4.43 19.78
N CYS A 515 -12.58 -4.60 18.70
CA CYS A 515 -12.23 -5.92 18.16
C CYS A 515 -11.46 -6.76 19.19
N VAL A 516 -10.46 -6.17 19.86
CA VAL A 516 -9.69 -6.83 20.93
C VAL A 516 -10.59 -7.25 22.09
N LYS A 517 -11.47 -6.37 22.59
CA LYS A 517 -12.43 -6.69 23.66
C LYS A 517 -13.40 -7.80 23.26
N ASN A 518 -13.70 -7.90 21.98
CA ASN A 518 -14.53 -8.95 21.41
C ASN A 518 -13.76 -10.25 21.12
N GLY A 519 -12.48 -10.35 21.51
CA GLY A 519 -11.66 -11.56 21.45
C GLY A 519 -11.07 -11.87 20.08
N PHE A 520 -10.97 -10.89 19.18
CA PHE A 520 -10.25 -11.03 17.92
C PHE A 520 -8.77 -10.68 18.11
N ASP A 521 -7.90 -11.36 17.37
CA ASP A 521 -6.54 -10.87 17.17
C ASP A 521 -6.57 -9.71 16.16
N VAL A 522 -5.81 -8.65 16.44
CA VAL A 522 -5.85 -7.39 15.71
C VAL A 522 -4.45 -6.96 15.24
N VAL A 523 -4.37 -6.54 13.98
CA VAL A 523 -3.26 -5.75 13.44
C VAL A 523 -3.70 -4.30 13.38
N MET A 524 -2.96 -3.41 14.04
CA MET A 524 -3.29 -1.98 14.05
C MET A 524 -2.77 -1.31 12.78
N GLN A 525 -3.67 -0.69 12.02
CA GLN A 525 -3.37 0.06 10.80
C GLN A 525 -4.21 1.35 10.69
N PRO A 526 -4.36 2.16 11.76
CA PRO A 526 -5.24 3.33 11.69
C PRO A 526 -4.75 4.34 10.66
N ALA A 527 -5.65 4.78 9.78
CA ALA A 527 -5.32 5.68 8.67
C ALA A 527 -4.66 6.96 9.17
N GLN A 528 -5.11 7.47 10.31
CA GLN A 528 -4.64 8.73 10.89
C GLN A 528 -3.15 8.71 11.27
N SER A 529 -2.52 7.53 11.36
CA SER A 529 -1.14 7.34 11.83
C SER A 529 -0.27 6.48 10.91
N THR A 530 -0.85 5.69 10.00
CA THR A 530 -0.10 4.62 9.31
C THR A 530 -0.27 4.58 7.78
N TYR A 531 -1.08 5.49 7.19
CA TYR A 531 -1.32 5.53 5.75
C TYR A 531 -0.34 6.47 5.05
N LEU A 532 0.56 5.89 4.28
CA LEU A 532 1.67 6.60 3.62
C LEU A 532 1.22 7.33 2.35
N ASP A 533 0.01 7.11 1.86
CA ASP A 533 -0.64 7.91 0.81
C ASP A 533 -1.10 9.30 1.30
N LEU A 534 -1.21 9.49 2.63
CA LEU A 534 -1.56 10.79 3.21
C LEU A 534 -0.43 11.81 3.03
N ALA A 535 -0.83 13.06 2.78
CA ALA A 535 0.08 14.18 2.65
C ALA A 535 0.93 14.42 3.92
N GLN A 536 2.20 14.72 3.70
CA GLN A 536 3.23 14.78 4.76
C GLN A 536 3.37 16.15 5.42
N GLY A 537 2.58 17.13 4.99
CA GLY A 537 2.60 18.49 5.51
C GLY A 537 1.32 19.24 5.13
N TYR A 538 1.29 20.53 5.43
CA TYR A 538 0.09 21.36 5.32
C TYR A 538 0.05 22.25 4.08
N SER A 539 1.15 22.30 3.32
CA SER A 539 1.20 23.06 2.07
C SER A 539 0.33 22.41 1.00
N ALA A 540 -0.26 23.24 0.13
CA ALA A 540 -1.03 22.82 -1.02
C ALA A 540 -0.22 21.97 -2.01
N ASP A 541 1.10 22.20 -2.04
CA ASP A 541 2.07 21.53 -2.89
C ASP A 541 2.48 20.15 -2.35
N GLU A 542 2.04 19.77 -1.15
CA GLU A 542 2.30 18.42 -0.66
C GLU A 542 1.57 17.37 -1.48
N ALA A 543 2.29 16.27 -1.68
CA ALA A 543 1.82 15.10 -2.40
C ALA A 543 0.80 14.29 -1.59
N GLY A 544 -0.20 13.72 -2.24
CA GLY A 544 -1.05 12.67 -1.67
C GLY A 544 -2.47 13.11 -1.37
N VAL A 545 -3.12 12.41 -0.45
CA VAL A 545 -4.51 12.66 -0.03
C VAL A 545 -4.59 13.10 1.44
N ASP A 546 -5.76 13.51 1.92
CA ASP A 546 -5.90 14.01 3.29
C ASP A 546 -7.24 13.68 3.97
N TRP A 547 -7.94 12.65 3.49
CA TRP A 547 -9.25 12.25 4.01
C TRP A 547 -9.18 11.84 5.50
N ALA A 548 -8.06 11.27 5.96
CA ALA A 548 -7.78 10.95 7.36
C ALA A 548 -6.90 12.01 8.07
N GLY A 549 -6.73 13.18 7.44
CA GLY A 549 -5.84 14.24 7.85
C GLY A 549 -4.44 14.16 7.22
N LYS A 550 -3.53 15.03 7.68
CA LYS A 550 -2.12 15.00 7.28
C LYS A 550 -1.33 14.08 8.20
N LEU A 551 -0.27 13.50 7.66
CA LEU A 551 0.60 12.56 8.35
C LEU A 551 2.07 12.99 8.25
N PRO A 552 2.46 14.07 8.96
CA PRO A 552 3.87 14.45 9.10
C PRO A 552 4.65 13.41 9.90
N LEU A 553 5.99 13.44 9.77
CA LEU A 553 6.88 12.42 10.32
C LEU A 553 6.81 12.28 11.85
N ASP A 554 6.71 13.39 12.56
CA ASP A 554 6.58 13.44 14.02
C ASP A 554 5.28 12.75 14.49
N LYS A 555 4.18 12.92 13.76
CA LYS A 555 2.91 12.25 14.06
C LYS A 555 3.03 10.73 13.94
N VAL A 556 3.73 10.23 12.90
CA VAL A 556 4.01 8.79 12.74
C VAL A 556 4.86 8.27 13.91
N TYR A 557 5.95 8.98 14.24
CA TYR A 557 6.86 8.54 15.30
C TYR A 557 6.20 8.49 16.68
N ASN A 558 5.32 9.44 16.96
CA ASN A 558 4.62 9.52 18.24
C ASN A 558 3.42 8.57 18.34
N TYR A 559 3.14 7.75 17.32
CA TYR A 559 2.04 6.79 17.35
C TYR A 559 2.33 5.61 18.31
N HIS A 560 1.43 5.44 19.29
CA HIS A 560 1.51 4.41 20.32
C HIS A 560 0.19 3.61 20.31
N PRO A 561 0.13 2.47 19.58
CA PRO A 561 -1.12 1.75 19.39
C PRO A 561 -1.73 1.31 20.72
N LEU A 562 -3.02 1.59 20.90
CA LEU A 562 -3.82 1.13 22.03
C LEU A 562 -3.20 1.44 23.41
N SER A 563 -2.59 2.62 23.53
CA SER A 563 -1.90 3.09 24.73
C SER A 563 -2.79 3.14 25.98
N MET A 564 -4.12 3.16 25.81
CA MET A 564 -5.10 3.11 26.89
C MET A 564 -5.22 1.73 27.57
N ILE A 565 -4.75 0.65 26.93
CA ILE A 565 -4.72 -0.68 27.56
C ILE A 565 -3.50 -0.77 28.47
N ALA A 566 -3.69 -1.02 29.76
CA ALA A 566 -2.60 -1.17 30.73
C ALA A 566 -1.60 -2.27 30.31
N ALA A 567 -0.32 -2.12 30.67
CA ALA A 567 0.76 -3.01 30.22
C ALA A 567 0.57 -4.47 30.66
N GLU A 568 -0.06 -4.67 31.81
CA GLU A 568 -0.35 -5.95 32.46
C GLU A 568 -1.68 -6.59 32.02
N ASN A 569 -2.49 -5.90 31.21
CA ASN A 569 -3.77 -6.43 30.75
C ASN A 569 -3.55 -7.52 29.70
N SER A 570 -4.17 -8.69 29.93
CA SER A 570 -4.12 -9.85 29.01
C SER A 570 -4.65 -9.55 27.61
N GLU A 571 -5.54 -8.57 27.46
CA GLU A 571 -6.06 -8.13 26.14
C GLU A 571 -4.94 -7.71 25.18
N ARG A 572 -3.78 -7.27 25.69
CA ARG A 572 -2.62 -6.93 24.85
C ARG A 572 -2.10 -8.09 24.01
N GLN A 573 -2.33 -9.34 24.41
CA GLN A 573 -1.91 -10.51 23.65
C GLN A 573 -2.61 -10.63 22.28
N HIS A 574 -3.79 -10.00 22.15
CA HIS A 574 -4.54 -9.95 20.90
C HIS A 574 -4.01 -8.89 19.94
N ILE A 575 -3.10 -8.01 20.38
CA ILE A 575 -2.46 -7.01 19.50
C ILE A 575 -1.25 -7.68 18.85
N LEU A 576 -1.42 -8.17 17.63
CA LEU A 576 -0.34 -8.85 16.91
C LEU A 576 0.79 -7.89 16.54
N GLY A 577 0.44 -6.65 16.21
CA GLY A 577 1.39 -5.60 15.90
C GLY A 577 0.80 -4.48 15.03
N ILE A 578 1.66 -3.87 14.21
CA ILE A 578 1.34 -2.67 13.43
C ILE A 578 1.60 -2.95 11.95
N GLN A 579 0.73 -2.39 11.09
CA GLN A 579 0.96 -2.30 9.65
C GLN A 579 0.97 -0.82 9.23
N THR A 580 1.76 -0.52 8.20
CA THR A 580 1.62 0.72 7.41
C THR A 580 1.18 0.37 6.00
N ALA A 581 0.44 1.26 5.33
CA ALA A 581 -0.08 0.99 3.99
C ALA A 581 0.30 2.11 3.03
N LEU A 582 0.52 1.76 1.78
CA LEU A 582 0.56 2.70 0.67
C LEU A 582 -0.55 2.33 -0.31
N TRP A 583 -1.64 3.09 -0.27
CA TRP A 583 -2.67 3.08 -1.30
C TRP A 583 -2.19 3.85 -2.53
N SER A 584 -2.60 3.39 -3.71
CA SER A 584 -1.90 3.73 -4.95
C SER A 584 -2.74 4.56 -5.92
N GLU A 585 -3.83 5.21 -5.51
CA GLU A 585 -4.66 6.05 -6.40
C GLU A 585 -3.83 7.13 -7.12
N LEU A 586 -2.88 7.75 -6.41
CA LEU A 586 -2.02 8.81 -6.98
C LEU A 586 -0.55 8.39 -7.13
N ILE A 587 -0.23 7.11 -6.95
CA ILE A 587 1.15 6.57 -6.94
C ILE A 587 1.46 5.85 -8.24
N ASN A 588 1.67 6.62 -9.32
CA ASN A 588 1.82 6.06 -10.66
C ASN A 588 3.28 5.94 -11.18
N ASN A 589 4.28 6.34 -10.39
CA ASN A 589 5.68 6.30 -10.79
C ASN A 589 6.63 6.11 -9.59
N GLN A 590 7.90 5.79 -9.88
CA GLN A 590 8.92 5.48 -8.86
C GLN A 590 9.20 6.67 -7.92
N SER A 591 9.32 7.89 -8.47
CA SER A 591 9.65 9.07 -7.68
C SER A 591 8.56 9.40 -6.66
N ARG A 592 7.28 9.33 -7.06
CA ARG A 592 6.14 9.49 -6.13
C ARG A 592 6.09 8.36 -5.10
N PHE A 593 6.32 7.12 -5.53
CA PHE A 593 6.35 5.95 -4.64
C PHE A 593 7.37 6.11 -3.51
N GLU A 594 8.60 6.48 -3.83
CA GLU A 594 9.65 6.71 -2.83
C GLU A 594 9.36 7.92 -1.94
N TYR A 595 8.87 9.01 -2.54
CA TYR A 595 8.54 10.23 -1.80
C TYR A 595 7.50 9.98 -0.72
N MET A 596 6.47 9.17 -1.02
CA MET A 596 5.39 8.89 -0.08
C MET A 596 5.82 7.92 1.03
N ILE A 597 6.70 6.97 0.74
CA ILE A 597 7.17 5.97 1.72
C ILE A 597 8.19 6.58 2.70
N TYR A 598 9.18 7.31 2.20
CA TYR A 598 10.33 7.75 2.98
C TYR A 598 10.26 9.24 3.33
N PRO A 599 10.59 9.63 4.58
CA PRO A 599 11.23 8.82 5.63
C PRO A 599 10.24 8.16 6.62
N ARG A 600 8.92 8.27 6.43
CA ARG A 600 7.92 7.79 7.41
C ARG A 600 8.01 6.28 7.70
N LEU A 601 8.38 5.47 6.71
CA LEU A 601 8.64 4.03 6.91
C LEU A 601 9.67 3.75 8.02
N LEU A 602 10.68 4.62 8.18
CA LEU A 602 11.70 4.48 9.22
C LEU A 602 11.12 4.75 10.62
N ALA A 603 10.17 5.68 10.74
CA ALA A 603 9.45 5.91 11.98
C ALA A 603 8.52 4.72 12.31
N VAL A 604 7.82 4.17 11.30
CA VAL A 604 7.01 2.95 11.49
C VAL A 604 7.87 1.77 11.96
N SER A 605 9.05 1.59 11.37
CA SER A 605 10.02 0.58 11.79
C SER A 605 10.38 0.69 13.26
N GLU A 606 10.69 1.92 13.72
CA GLU A 606 11.02 2.19 15.12
C GLU A 606 9.86 1.81 16.05
N ILE A 607 8.64 2.26 15.79
CA ILE A 607 7.50 1.98 16.67
C ILE A 607 7.09 0.50 16.68
N CYS A 608 7.40 -0.23 15.61
CA CYS A 608 7.18 -1.67 15.50
C CYS A 608 8.21 -2.49 16.32
N TRP A 609 9.42 -1.96 16.46
CA TRP A 609 10.57 -2.71 16.98
C TRP A 609 11.01 -2.27 18.38
N SER A 610 11.22 -0.97 18.58
CA SER A 610 11.81 -0.41 19.80
C SER A 610 10.75 -0.27 20.88
N LYS A 611 11.09 -0.67 22.12
CA LYS A 611 10.18 -0.54 23.26
C LYS A 611 9.81 0.93 23.51
N PRO A 612 8.57 1.24 23.91
CA PRO A 612 8.12 2.60 24.14
C PRO A 612 9.05 3.46 24.99
N GLN A 613 9.62 2.91 26.07
CA GLN A 613 10.54 3.63 26.95
C GLN A 613 11.90 3.99 26.34
N HIS A 614 12.30 3.38 25.23
CA HIS A 614 13.57 3.65 24.56
C HIS A 614 13.42 4.65 23.41
N ARG A 615 12.19 4.93 22.97
CA ARG A 615 11.92 5.86 21.88
C ARG A 615 12.09 7.29 22.35
N ASN A 616 13.03 8.02 21.76
CA ASN A 616 13.23 9.45 21.93
C ASN A 616 13.29 10.16 20.56
N TRP A 617 12.46 11.19 20.38
CA TRP A 617 12.32 11.89 19.10
C TRP A 617 13.61 12.58 18.63
N ASP A 618 14.36 13.21 19.54
CA ASP A 618 15.60 13.89 19.18
C ASP A 618 16.70 12.90 18.80
N ASP A 619 16.78 11.77 19.52
CA ASP A 619 17.65 10.65 19.16
C ASP A 619 17.29 10.04 17.79
N PHE A 620 15.99 9.82 17.54
CA PHE A 620 15.51 9.33 16.24
C PHE A 620 15.89 10.28 15.11
N LYS A 621 15.71 11.60 15.26
CA LYS A 621 16.12 12.57 14.24
C LYS A 621 17.63 12.53 13.97
N ALA A 622 18.45 12.32 15.00
CA ALA A 622 19.90 12.21 14.85
C ALA A 622 20.31 10.94 14.09
N ARG A 623 19.65 9.81 14.34
CA ARG A 623 19.84 8.57 13.57
C ARG A 623 19.27 8.68 12.16
N LEU A 624 18.11 9.32 12.02
CA LEU A 624 17.48 9.58 10.71
C LEU A 624 18.42 10.39 9.82
N LYS A 625 19.07 11.44 10.35
CA LYS A 625 20.05 12.22 9.58
C LYS A 625 21.16 11.34 8.99
N GLY A 626 21.64 10.35 9.73
CA GLY A 626 22.60 9.36 9.22
C GLY A 626 21.99 8.40 8.17
N GLN A 627 20.74 7.99 8.35
CA GLN A 627 20.01 7.16 7.38
C GLN A 627 19.65 7.89 6.08
N LEU A 628 19.41 9.21 6.12
CA LEU A 628 19.17 9.98 4.89
C LEU A 628 20.40 9.92 3.96
N ASN A 629 21.62 9.93 4.51
CA ASN A 629 22.83 9.74 3.70
C ASN A 629 22.87 8.37 2.99
N TYR A 630 22.31 7.32 3.62
CA TYR A 630 22.14 6.03 2.95
C TYR A 630 21.13 6.14 1.80
N LEU A 631 19.97 6.74 2.06
CA LEU A 631 18.91 6.89 1.06
C LEU A 631 19.39 7.70 -0.16
N ASP A 632 20.14 8.78 0.05
CA ASP A 632 20.78 9.56 -1.03
C ASP A 632 21.70 8.69 -1.90
N LYS A 633 22.53 7.85 -1.26
CA LYS A 633 23.48 6.97 -1.96
C LYS A 633 22.80 5.81 -2.67
N ALA A 634 21.70 5.32 -2.12
CA ALA A 634 20.84 4.33 -2.74
C ALA A 634 19.99 4.92 -3.88
N GLY A 635 20.02 6.25 -4.09
CA GLY A 635 19.27 6.92 -5.16
C GLY A 635 17.76 7.02 -4.88
N ILE A 636 17.37 7.02 -3.61
CA ILE A 636 15.97 7.05 -3.18
C ILE A 636 15.46 8.48 -3.13
N ASN A 637 14.39 8.77 -3.86
CA ASN A 637 13.73 10.07 -3.85
C ASN A 637 12.80 10.22 -2.64
N TYR A 638 13.37 10.20 -1.43
CA TYR A 638 12.60 10.43 -0.21
C TYR A 638 12.11 11.88 -0.09
N ARG A 639 11.08 12.11 0.71
CA ARG A 639 10.66 13.48 1.06
C ARG A 639 11.74 14.14 1.92
N HIS A 640 12.47 15.11 1.38
CA HIS A 640 13.34 15.98 2.20
C HIS A 640 12.49 16.66 3.29
N CYS A 641 12.74 16.28 4.53
CA CYS A 641 12.02 16.79 5.69
C CYS A 641 12.76 17.94 6.39
N GLU A 642 13.97 18.29 5.95
CA GLU A 642 14.77 19.38 6.54
C GLU A 642 14.40 20.78 6.04
#